data_AF-A0A7C4TJ73-F1
#
_entry.id   AF-A0A7C4TJ73-F1
#
_cell.length_a   1.000
_cell.length_b   1.000
_cell.length_c   1.000
_cell.angle_alpha   90.00
_cell.angle_beta   90.00
_cell.angle_gamma   90.00
#
_symmetry.space_group_name_H-M   'P 1'
#
loop_
_entity.id
_entity.type
_entity.pdbx_description
1 polymer ?
#
loop_
_entity_poly.entity_id
_entity_poly.type
_entity_poly.pdbx_seq_one_letter_code
_entity_poly.pdbx_strand_id
1 'polypeptide(L)'
;MQNAIPVLSTAGIMTAIISFFIVYIARDKEKFSFRNVVVTSLILTMMASMLNSLTYLIDTPSGFLNTIIAVNFSMVSMAIAIIAIFWSAVFGKYSGVSGRISTMFSLLLVWNEISMGIFLYSLAFPGFLNHFNGNLLGAFENMFGVSLNYYLFIIPMLLEMLSVTYFIKHSRFVTSILLAIFTMSLFSPTLDGNSDFISVGSTITVGVMIVFMIYFYELLSKRKTSMKLTEMKTLSWLFLIFLFMMAGEFAGSLGFTPFGLGWFIYGISMVAGMFLYFNVTFKYDDSGEKRVGWLKHPRLMFWILSSSFASEILAAGALISLFFMGHSTGVSPLVEFSNALSGVNVFTPASNIVDVVYLIGAIANNPIFLIIMGIEMGTLVVIRITKITWKEKRVNLSLALAAFALYTIFGPNFVNSGFYDHLPLWANVGALSSLYPYFIIPVIASYALYAILAMLFGRRSYCSTLCPSAVMYGGTLGQEMISYNYESKISRNNLGSRFKKKIFPLISGSWVILAIVSVISFYYSRSGNPGLSIYGIDASVFFSFFTWNFLWYIFFISIPFIGMSPCRRYGWCTTGTFVGFFSKIGLFKLKVNNPQTCVTCKTKDCVKACEVGLADLPGQFISKGFFKSSKCVGSGSCIQACPYDNIFFYDIRNYLREKIK
;
A
#
# COMPACT_ATOMS: atom_id res chain seq x y z
N MET A 1 -14.85 15.28 -32.15
CA MET A 1 -16.10 15.57 -31.41
C MET A 1 -17.11 16.18 -32.36
N GLN A 2 -18.28 15.55 -32.49
CA GLN A 2 -19.45 16.25 -33.04
C GLN A 2 -19.98 17.15 -31.92
N ASN A 3 -20.60 18.29 -32.25
CA ASN A 3 -21.28 19.14 -31.25
C ASN A 3 -20.38 19.75 -30.14
N ALA A 4 -19.18 20.24 -30.48
CA ALA A 4 -18.24 20.78 -29.48
C ALA A 4 -18.82 21.96 -28.66
N ILE A 5 -19.54 22.90 -29.28
CA ILE A 5 -20.12 24.07 -28.62
C ILE A 5 -21.14 23.66 -27.53
N PRO A 6 -22.18 22.85 -27.82
CA PRO A 6 -23.15 22.46 -26.80
C PRO A 6 -22.56 21.54 -25.72
N VAL A 7 -21.54 20.74 -26.04
CA VAL A 7 -20.82 19.93 -25.04
C VAL A 7 -20.09 20.84 -24.03
N LEU A 8 -19.32 21.81 -24.53
CA LEU A 8 -18.57 22.74 -23.68
C LEU A 8 -19.47 23.67 -22.86
N SER A 9 -20.56 24.18 -23.47
CA SER A 9 -21.50 25.06 -22.76
C SER A 9 -22.25 24.30 -21.66
N THR A 10 -22.70 23.08 -21.93
CA THR A 10 -23.37 22.24 -20.94
C THR A 10 -22.44 21.92 -19.78
N ALA A 11 -21.21 21.45 -20.07
CA ALA A 11 -20.21 21.16 -19.06
C ALA A 11 -19.94 22.39 -18.17
N GLY A 12 -19.70 23.56 -18.77
CA GLY A 12 -19.41 24.78 -18.02
C GLY A 12 -20.55 25.24 -17.11
N ILE A 13 -21.80 25.24 -17.62
CA ILE A 13 -22.97 25.69 -16.85
C ILE A 13 -23.27 24.71 -15.70
N MET A 14 -23.27 23.40 -15.98
CA MET A 14 -23.59 22.39 -14.97
C MET A 14 -22.54 22.36 -13.85
N THR A 15 -21.25 22.35 -14.20
CA THR A 15 -20.13 22.39 -13.23
C THR A 15 -20.26 23.61 -12.30
N ALA A 16 -20.64 24.77 -12.84
CA ALA A 16 -20.82 25.98 -12.05
C ALA A 16 -22.01 25.88 -11.08
N ILE A 17 -23.13 25.31 -11.53
CA ILE A 17 -24.32 25.10 -10.70
C ILE A 17 -24.02 24.10 -9.58
N ILE A 18 -23.38 22.98 -9.89
CA ILE A 18 -23.06 21.93 -8.93
C ILE A 18 -22.05 22.45 -7.91
N SER A 19 -20.99 23.12 -8.37
CA SER A 19 -20.03 23.81 -7.48
C SER A 19 -20.72 24.80 -6.54
N PHE A 20 -21.68 25.59 -7.02
CA PHE A 20 -22.46 26.50 -6.19
C PHE A 20 -23.23 25.75 -5.10
N PHE A 21 -23.93 24.66 -5.44
CA PHE A 21 -24.66 23.86 -4.45
C PHE A 21 -23.74 23.22 -3.42
N ILE A 22 -22.59 22.68 -3.83
CA ILE A 22 -21.66 22.06 -2.89
C ILE A 22 -21.14 23.09 -1.88
N VAL A 23 -20.72 24.26 -2.36
CA VAL A 23 -20.23 25.35 -1.49
C VAL A 23 -21.34 25.86 -0.58
N TYR A 24 -22.56 26.01 -1.09
CA TYR A 24 -23.73 26.43 -0.32
C TYR A 24 -24.05 25.45 0.83
N ILE A 25 -24.13 24.16 0.53
CA ILE A 25 -24.41 23.11 1.53
C ILE A 25 -23.31 23.07 2.60
N ALA A 26 -22.04 23.12 2.17
CA ALA A 26 -20.92 22.99 3.10
C ALA A 26 -20.76 24.19 4.04
N ARG A 27 -21.04 25.43 3.57
CA ARG A 27 -20.93 26.65 4.38
C ARG A 27 -22.06 26.78 5.40
N ASP A 28 -23.29 26.47 5.00
CA ASP A 28 -24.49 26.69 5.82
C ASP A 28 -24.98 25.43 6.56
N LYS A 29 -24.10 24.43 6.75
CA LYS A 29 -24.45 23.10 7.30
C LYS A 29 -25.24 23.13 8.62
N GLU A 30 -24.96 24.09 9.51
CA GLU A 30 -25.60 24.22 10.83
C GLU A 30 -26.93 24.97 10.77
N LYS A 31 -27.09 25.89 9.80
CA LYS A 31 -28.28 26.73 9.61
C LYS A 31 -29.22 26.17 8.54
N PHE A 32 -28.93 24.97 8.04
CA PHE A 32 -29.65 24.38 6.93
C PHE A 32 -31.07 23.99 7.34
N SER A 33 -32.04 24.78 6.86
CA SER A 33 -33.46 24.56 7.15
C SER A 33 -34.02 23.36 6.38
N PHE A 34 -35.14 22.79 6.83
CA PHE A 34 -35.85 21.75 6.09
C PHE A 34 -36.17 22.19 4.65
N ARG A 35 -36.62 23.45 4.48
CA ARG A 35 -36.90 24.05 3.16
C ARG A 35 -35.67 23.98 2.25
N ASN A 36 -34.48 24.28 2.78
CA ASN A 36 -33.24 24.22 1.99
C ASN A 36 -32.95 22.78 1.55
N VAL A 37 -33.15 21.79 2.44
CA VAL A 37 -32.98 20.37 2.09
C VAL A 37 -33.89 19.96 0.95
N VAL A 38 -35.17 20.33 1.02
CA VAL A 38 -36.16 20.01 -0.01
C VAL A 38 -35.78 20.64 -1.35
N VAL A 39 -35.52 21.94 -1.37
CA VAL A 39 -35.19 22.68 -2.59
C VAL A 39 -33.92 22.11 -3.24
N THR A 40 -32.85 21.93 -2.47
CA THR A 40 -31.59 21.39 -2.99
C THR A 40 -31.76 19.96 -3.50
N SER A 41 -32.50 19.10 -2.78
CA SER A 41 -32.73 17.71 -3.22
C SER A 41 -33.56 17.65 -4.51
N LEU A 42 -34.59 18.49 -4.63
CA LEU A 42 -35.42 18.56 -5.84
C LEU A 42 -34.60 19.04 -7.05
N ILE A 43 -33.81 20.10 -6.91
CA ILE A 43 -33.01 20.62 -8.01
C ILE A 43 -31.97 19.59 -8.46
N LEU A 44 -31.22 19.00 -7.52
CA LEU A 44 -30.24 17.96 -7.85
C LEU A 44 -30.87 16.74 -8.49
N THR A 45 -32.07 16.32 -8.05
CA THR A 45 -32.74 15.17 -8.68
C THR A 45 -33.26 15.54 -10.08
N MET A 46 -33.82 16.73 -10.26
CA MET A 46 -34.32 17.20 -11.55
C MET A 46 -33.22 17.31 -12.60
N MET A 47 -32.04 17.80 -12.21
CA MET A 47 -30.88 17.87 -13.10
C MET A 47 -30.48 16.48 -13.59
N ALA A 48 -30.24 15.53 -12.67
CA ALA A 48 -29.88 14.17 -13.02
C ALA A 48 -30.96 13.45 -13.83
N SER A 49 -32.24 13.65 -13.50
CA SER A 49 -33.37 12.98 -14.17
C SER A 49 -33.51 13.41 -15.63
N MET A 50 -33.34 14.71 -15.90
CA MET A 50 -33.37 15.26 -17.26
C MET A 50 -32.17 14.78 -18.09
N LEU A 51 -30.96 14.78 -17.52
CA LEU A 51 -29.76 14.31 -18.20
C LEU A 51 -29.90 12.83 -18.61
N ASN A 52 -30.32 11.96 -17.68
CA ASN A 52 -30.51 10.53 -17.97
C ASN A 52 -31.57 10.30 -19.05
N SER A 53 -32.69 11.02 -19.00
CA SER A 53 -33.74 10.94 -20.03
C SER A 53 -33.24 11.39 -21.40
N LEU A 54 -32.46 12.46 -21.47
CA LEU A 54 -31.93 12.98 -22.73
C LEU A 54 -30.86 12.06 -23.32
N THR A 55 -29.95 11.54 -22.50
CA THR A 55 -28.96 10.54 -22.94
C THR A 55 -29.65 9.36 -23.60
N TYR A 56 -30.67 8.79 -22.93
CA TYR A 56 -31.40 7.64 -23.47
C TYR A 56 -32.05 7.97 -24.83
N LEU A 57 -32.62 9.17 -24.98
CA LEU A 57 -33.25 9.60 -26.22
C LEU A 57 -32.25 9.80 -27.37
N ILE A 58 -31.05 10.29 -27.07
CA ILE A 58 -30.00 10.56 -28.08
C ILE A 58 -29.37 9.25 -28.57
N ASP A 59 -29.13 8.32 -27.65
CA ASP A 59 -28.37 7.11 -27.96
C ASP A 59 -29.23 5.96 -28.50
N THR A 60 -30.56 6.00 -28.32
CA THR A 60 -31.46 4.96 -28.82
C THR A 60 -32.13 5.36 -30.15
N PRO A 61 -32.54 4.39 -30.98
CA PRO A 61 -33.25 4.69 -32.23
C PRO A 61 -34.55 5.43 -31.93
N SER A 62 -34.87 6.44 -32.74
CA SER A 62 -36.11 7.21 -32.60
C SER A 62 -37.33 6.31 -32.83
N GLY A 63 -38.09 6.08 -31.75
CA GLY A 63 -39.28 5.24 -31.77
C GLY A 63 -40.20 5.57 -30.61
N PHE A 64 -41.51 5.37 -30.80
CA PHE A 64 -42.53 5.72 -29.80
C PHE A 64 -42.26 5.09 -28.42
N LEU A 65 -41.86 3.81 -28.39
CA LEU A 65 -41.57 3.07 -27.17
C LEU A 65 -40.33 3.61 -26.44
N ASN A 66 -39.27 3.96 -27.18
CA ASN A 66 -38.05 4.53 -26.60
C ASN A 66 -38.30 5.93 -26.03
N THR A 67 -39.12 6.74 -26.69
CA THR A 67 -39.53 8.06 -26.17
C THR A 67 -40.31 7.93 -24.86
N ILE A 68 -41.23 6.95 -24.75
CA ILE A 68 -41.96 6.69 -23.51
C ILE A 68 -41.01 6.26 -22.38
N ILE A 69 -40.05 5.38 -22.67
CA ILE A 69 -39.06 4.93 -21.69
C ILE A 69 -38.20 6.12 -21.20
N ALA A 70 -37.76 6.98 -22.11
CA ALA A 70 -36.99 8.19 -21.78
C ALA A 70 -37.75 9.07 -20.77
N VAL A 71 -39.01 9.40 -21.06
CA VAL A 71 -39.85 10.23 -20.19
C VAL A 71 -40.07 9.56 -18.82
N ASN A 72 -40.29 8.24 -18.82
CA ASN A 72 -40.46 7.47 -17.58
C ASN A 72 -39.21 7.48 -16.69
N PHE A 73 -37.99 7.48 -17.24
CA PHE A 73 -36.77 7.61 -16.42
C PHE A 73 -36.76 8.91 -15.61
N SER A 74 -37.21 10.01 -16.22
CA SER A 74 -37.29 11.30 -15.53
C SER A 74 -38.39 11.31 -14.45
N MET A 75 -39.57 10.77 -14.78
CA MET A 75 -40.70 10.72 -13.83
C MET A 75 -40.42 9.84 -12.62
N VAL A 76 -39.80 8.67 -12.82
CA VAL A 76 -39.50 7.72 -11.72
C VAL A 76 -38.49 8.30 -10.74
N SER A 77 -37.40 8.89 -11.23
CA SER A 77 -36.37 9.49 -10.37
C SER A 77 -36.92 10.67 -9.55
N MET A 78 -37.74 11.53 -10.17
CA MET A 78 -38.42 12.62 -9.46
C MET A 78 -39.45 12.11 -8.44
N ALA A 79 -40.20 11.05 -8.75
CA ALA A 79 -41.14 10.45 -7.81
C ALA A 79 -40.43 9.90 -6.58
N ILE A 80 -39.28 9.23 -6.74
CA ILE A 80 -38.46 8.73 -5.64
C ILE A 80 -37.99 9.87 -4.74
N ALA A 81 -37.53 10.99 -5.32
CA ALA A 81 -37.11 12.15 -4.54
C ALA A 81 -38.27 12.79 -3.76
N ILE A 82 -39.45 12.93 -4.37
CA ILE A 82 -40.64 13.47 -3.71
C ILE A 82 -41.09 12.55 -2.56
N ILE A 83 -41.10 11.23 -2.78
CA ILE A 83 -41.43 10.25 -1.73
C ILE A 83 -40.43 10.33 -0.58
N ALA A 84 -39.12 10.41 -0.86
CA ALA A 84 -38.08 10.55 0.15
C ALA A 84 -38.22 11.84 0.97
N ILE A 85 -38.54 12.95 0.31
CA ILE A 85 -38.81 14.24 0.95
C ILE A 85 -40.06 14.16 1.84
N PHE A 86 -41.15 13.59 1.32
CA PHE A 86 -42.40 13.43 2.06
C PHE A 86 -42.20 12.54 3.29
N TRP A 87 -41.51 11.42 3.13
CA TRP A 87 -41.16 10.53 4.24
C TRP A 87 -40.37 11.26 5.33
N SER A 88 -39.40 12.08 4.92
CA SER A 88 -38.60 12.86 5.86
C SER A 88 -39.41 13.99 6.51
N ALA A 89 -40.36 14.59 5.81
CA ALA A 89 -41.28 15.60 6.35
C ALA A 89 -42.19 15.03 7.44
N VAL A 90 -42.71 13.81 7.23
CA VAL A 90 -43.68 13.17 8.13
C VAL A 90 -43.00 12.53 9.35
N PHE A 91 -41.86 11.87 9.15
CA PHE A 91 -41.23 11.06 10.20
C PHE A 91 -39.91 11.63 10.74
N GLY A 92 -39.38 12.71 10.14
CA GLY A 92 -38.07 13.27 10.47
C GLY A 92 -38.12 14.35 11.55
N LYS A 93 -37.27 14.21 12.58
CA LYS A 93 -36.87 15.35 13.41
C LYS A 93 -35.69 16.05 12.72
N TYR A 94 -35.89 17.31 12.32
CA TYR A 94 -34.87 18.08 11.59
C TYR A 94 -34.05 18.97 12.52
N SER A 95 -32.74 18.77 12.50
CA SER A 95 -31.75 19.63 13.16
C SER A 95 -30.49 19.71 12.28
N GLY A 96 -30.47 20.64 11.31
CA GLY A 96 -29.34 20.85 10.40
C GLY A 96 -29.00 19.68 9.47
N VAL A 97 -27.82 19.73 8.84
CA VAL A 97 -27.30 18.64 7.99
C VAL A 97 -26.83 17.48 8.86
N SER A 98 -27.74 16.54 9.14
CA SER A 98 -27.39 15.29 9.81
C SER A 98 -26.47 14.43 8.94
N GLY A 99 -25.77 13.47 9.56
CA GLY A 99 -24.90 12.54 8.82
C GLY A 99 -25.61 11.74 7.72
N ARG A 100 -26.91 11.45 7.87
CA ARG A 100 -27.72 10.80 6.82
C ARG A 100 -27.99 11.73 5.63
N ILE A 101 -28.31 13.00 5.91
CA ILE A 101 -28.55 14.02 4.89
C ILE A 101 -27.26 14.31 4.11
N SER A 102 -26.12 14.40 4.81
CA SER A 102 -24.80 14.53 4.17
C SER A 102 -24.54 13.39 3.18
N THR A 103 -24.74 12.12 3.60
CA THR A 103 -24.58 10.96 2.70
C THR A 103 -25.55 11.00 1.51
N MET A 104 -26.81 11.39 1.73
CA MET A 104 -27.79 11.56 0.65
C MET A 104 -27.34 12.61 -0.37
N PHE A 105 -26.89 13.79 0.09
CA PHE A 105 -26.37 14.82 -0.81
C PHE A 105 -25.13 14.37 -1.57
N SER A 106 -24.19 13.69 -0.91
CA SER A 106 -23.02 13.14 -1.60
C SER A 106 -23.43 12.14 -2.68
N LEU A 107 -24.41 11.26 -2.43
CA LEU A 107 -24.91 10.34 -3.45
C LEU A 107 -25.60 11.06 -4.61
N LEU A 108 -26.43 12.06 -4.32
CA LEU A 108 -27.11 12.84 -5.37
C LEU A 108 -26.12 13.63 -6.24
N LEU A 109 -25.09 14.24 -5.64
CA LEU A 109 -24.05 14.95 -6.38
C LEU A 109 -23.23 14.00 -7.25
N VAL A 110 -22.83 12.85 -6.70
CA VAL A 110 -22.15 11.78 -7.46
C VAL A 110 -23.00 11.29 -8.61
N TRP A 111 -24.30 11.09 -8.39
CA TRP A 111 -25.21 10.67 -9.44
C TRP A 111 -25.37 11.75 -10.53
N ASN A 112 -25.38 13.03 -10.17
CA ASN A 112 -25.40 14.12 -11.14
C ASN A 112 -24.15 14.12 -12.02
N GLU A 113 -22.96 13.96 -11.45
CA GLU A 113 -21.72 13.90 -12.24
C GLU A 113 -21.67 12.69 -13.17
N ILE A 114 -22.10 11.52 -12.69
CA ILE A 114 -22.20 10.32 -13.54
C ILE A 114 -23.18 10.59 -14.70
N SER A 115 -24.36 11.12 -14.39
CA SER A 115 -25.40 11.40 -15.39
C SER A 115 -24.91 12.42 -16.42
N MET A 116 -24.20 13.47 -15.97
CA MET A 116 -23.60 14.48 -16.81
C MET A 116 -22.48 13.91 -17.68
N GLY A 117 -21.56 13.11 -17.11
CA GLY A 117 -20.46 12.51 -17.86
C GLY A 117 -20.94 11.61 -18.99
N ILE A 118 -21.95 10.77 -18.72
CA ILE A 118 -22.59 9.91 -19.73
C ILE A 118 -23.28 10.77 -20.79
N PHE A 119 -24.03 11.81 -20.38
CA PHE A 119 -24.72 12.71 -21.31
C PHE A 119 -23.75 13.46 -22.23
N LEU A 120 -22.68 14.02 -21.69
CA LEU A 120 -21.66 14.74 -22.47
C LEU A 120 -20.95 13.81 -23.44
N TYR A 121 -20.70 12.56 -23.03
CA TYR A 121 -20.12 11.54 -23.90
C TYR A 121 -21.08 11.19 -25.07
N SER A 122 -22.35 10.93 -24.77
CA SER A 122 -23.41 10.69 -25.77
C SER A 122 -23.55 11.84 -26.76
N LEU A 123 -23.54 13.09 -26.28
CA LEU A 123 -23.59 14.28 -27.15
C LEU A 123 -22.38 14.41 -28.08
N ALA A 124 -21.19 14.06 -27.58
CA ALA A 124 -19.95 14.14 -28.34
C ALA A 124 -19.81 13.01 -29.38
N PHE A 125 -20.40 11.85 -29.08
CA PHE A 125 -20.33 10.61 -29.86
C PHE A 125 -21.71 9.91 -29.97
N PRO A 126 -22.67 10.48 -30.72
CA PRO A 126 -24.03 9.97 -30.78
C PRO A 126 -24.13 8.59 -31.46
N GLY A 127 -25.07 7.76 -30.99
CA GLY A 127 -25.33 6.42 -31.55
C GLY A 127 -24.46 5.30 -30.98
N PHE A 128 -23.83 5.52 -29.83
CA PHE A 128 -23.01 4.53 -29.15
C PHE A 128 -23.82 3.29 -28.72
N LEU A 129 -25.02 3.47 -28.13
CA LEU A 129 -25.87 2.34 -27.72
C LEU A 129 -26.37 1.49 -28.90
N ASN A 130 -26.43 2.05 -30.11
CA ASN A 130 -26.85 1.32 -31.32
C ASN A 130 -25.83 0.27 -31.78
N HIS A 131 -24.58 0.34 -31.30
CA HIS A 131 -23.51 -0.60 -31.67
C HIS A 131 -23.50 -1.87 -30.80
N PHE A 132 -24.37 -2.00 -29.80
CA PHE A 132 -24.36 -3.15 -28.89
C PHE A 132 -25.39 -4.23 -29.28
N ASN A 133 -24.90 -5.43 -29.58
CA ASN A 133 -25.63 -6.64 -29.99
C ASN A 133 -26.52 -7.25 -28.88
N GLY A 134 -27.49 -6.50 -28.35
CA GLY A 134 -28.57 -7.03 -27.50
C GLY A 134 -28.21 -7.44 -26.07
N ASN A 135 -26.92 -7.46 -25.67
CA ASN A 135 -26.53 -7.64 -24.26
C ASN A 135 -26.55 -6.30 -23.52
N LEU A 136 -27.69 -5.99 -22.92
CA LEU A 136 -27.93 -4.74 -22.19
C LEU A 136 -26.91 -4.53 -21.06
N LEU A 137 -26.56 -5.57 -20.29
CA LEU A 137 -25.59 -5.46 -19.19
C LEU A 137 -24.19 -5.06 -19.68
N GLY A 138 -23.70 -5.73 -20.74
CA GLY A 138 -22.40 -5.42 -21.33
C GLY A 138 -22.34 -4.04 -22.00
N ALA A 139 -23.46 -3.59 -22.57
CA ALA A 139 -23.60 -2.23 -23.10
C ALA A 139 -23.51 -1.18 -21.99
N PHE A 140 -24.18 -1.43 -20.86
CA PHE A 140 -24.10 -0.58 -19.68
C PHE A 140 -22.67 -0.53 -19.10
N GLU A 141 -22.03 -1.68 -18.91
CA GLU A 141 -20.65 -1.75 -18.40
C GLU A 141 -19.67 -0.99 -19.29
N ASN A 142 -19.74 -1.15 -20.61
CA ASN A 142 -18.86 -0.47 -21.55
C ASN A 142 -19.17 1.03 -21.62
N MET A 143 -20.44 1.43 -21.62
CA MET A 143 -20.83 2.85 -21.60
C MET A 143 -20.33 3.54 -20.33
N PHE A 144 -20.61 2.97 -19.16
CA PHE A 144 -20.14 3.53 -17.90
C PHE A 144 -18.61 3.55 -17.85
N GLY A 145 -17.97 2.46 -18.27
CA GLY A 145 -16.52 2.35 -18.31
C GLY A 145 -15.87 3.42 -19.20
N VAL A 146 -16.39 3.66 -20.40
CA VAL A 146 -15.81 4.69 -21.29
C VAL A 146 -16.15 6.09 -20.81
N SER A 147 -17.41 6.38 -20.46
CA SER A 147 -17.83 7.73 -20.08
C SER A 147 -17.15 8.24 -18.80
N LEU A 148 -16.99 7.40 -17.78
CA LEU A 148 -16.37 7.78 -16.50
C LEU A 148 -14.85 7.96 -16.60
N ASN A 149 -14.23 7.38 -17.63
CA ASN A 149 -12.78 7.42 -17.80
C ASN A 149 -12.34 8.50 -18.78
N TYR A 150 -13.27 9.22 -19.40
CA TYR A 150 -13.01 10.23 -20.42
C TYR A 150 -12.85 11.64 -19.84
N TYR A 151 -12.08 12.51 -20.49
CA TYR A 151 -11.84 13.88 -20.02
C TYR A 151 -13.13 14.70 -19.83
N LEU A 152 -14.20 14.40 -20.56
CA LEU A 152 -15.49 15.10 -20.42
C LEU A 152 -16.16 14.87 -19.05
N PHE A 153 -15.84 13.77 -18.38
CA PHE A 153 -16.26 13.52 -17.00
C PHE A 153 -15.22 14.02 -16.00
N ILE A 154 -13.95 13.73 -16.25
CA ILE A 154 -12.86 14.01 -15.29
C ILE A 154 -12.67 15.52 -15.09
N ILE A 155 -12.71 16.34 -16.14
CA ILE A 155 -12.45 17.78 -16.04
C ILE A 155 -13.53 18.50 -15.19
N PRO A 156 -14.84 18.37 -15.46
CA PRO A 156 -15.88 18.93 -14.59
C PRO A 156 -15.73 18.52 -13.13
N MET A 157 -15.60 17.23 -12.86
CA MET A 157 -15.40 16.69 -11.51
C MET A 157 -14.21 17.35 -10.80
N LEU A 158 -13.07 17.51 -11.47
CA LEU A 158 -11.89 18.16 -10.90
C LEU A 158 -12.12 19.63 -10.59
N LEU A 159 -12.84 20.36 -11.43
CA LEU A 159 -13.19 21.77 -11.19
C LEU A 159 -14.08 21.92 -9.95
N GLU A 160 -15.00 20.98 -9.73
CA GLU A 160 -15.85 20.96 -8.54
C GLU A 160 -15.06 20.65 -7.27
N MET A 161 -14.20 19.63 -7.32
CA MET A 161 -13.31 19.32 -6.20
C MET A 161 -12.35 20.49 -5.90
N LEU A 162 -11.88 21.18 -6.93
CA LEU A 162 -11.04 22.36 -6.76
C LEU A 162 -11.80 23.51 -6.12
N SER A 163 -13.05 23.75 -6.54
CA SER A 163 -13.90 24.81 -5.98
C SER A 163 -14.15 24.56 -4.49
N VAL A 164 -14.45 23.31 -4.09
CA VAL A 164 -14.62 22.93 -2.68
C VAL A 164 -13.35 23.18 -1.87
N THR A 165 -12.21 22.68 -2.35
CA THR A 165 -10.93 22.81 -1.65
C THR A 165 -10.54 24.28 -1.46
N TYR A 166 -10.87 25.13 -2.43
CA TYR A 166 -10.57 26.56 -2.39
C TYR A 166 -11.52 27.34 -1.47
N PHE A 167 -12.84 27.09 -1.56
CA PHE A 167 -13.85 27.90 -0.87
C PHE A 167 -14.17 27.45 0.55
N ILE A 168 -13.83 26.21 0.94
CA ILE A 168 -14.14 25.64 2.25
C ILE A 168 -12.84 25.33 3.00
N LYS A 169 -12.70 25.94 4.18
CA LYS A 169 -11.54 25.73 5.05
C LYS A 169 -11.76 24.51 5.94
N HIS A 170 -11.01 23.44 5.69
CA HIS A 170 -10.98 22.25 6.53
C HIS A 170 -9.72 22.18 7.40
N SER A 171 -9.69 21.21 8.33
CA SER A 171 -8.48 20.89 9.08
C SER A 171 -7.37 20.39 8.13
N ARG A 172 -6.10 20.65 8.46
CA ARG A 172 -4.97 20.24 7.61
C ARG A 172 -4.99 18.74 7.26
N PHE A 173 -5.47 17.89 8.17
CA PHE A 173 -5.58 16.45 7.94
C PHE A 173 -6.59 16.13 6.83
N VAL A 174 -7.78 16.72 6.91
CA VAL A 174 -8.85 16.53 5.93
C VAL A 174 -8.44 17.11 4.59
N THR A 175 -7.88 18.32 4.56
CA THR A 175 -7.38 18.94 3.32
C THR A 175 -6.38 18.04 2.61
N SER A 176 -5.48 17.35 3.34
CA SER A 176 -4.55 16.40 2.72
C SER A 176 -5.24 15.17 2.11
N ILE A 177 -6.31 14.66 2.72
CA ILE A 177 -7.10 13.56 2.15
C ILE A 177 -7.82 14.03 0.88
N LEU A 178 -8.47 15.19 0.95
CA LEU A 178 -9.17 15.79 -0.20
C LEU A 178 -8.21 16.05 -1.37
N LEU A 179 -7.02 16.59 -1.07
CA LEU A 179 -5.98 16.84 -2.05
C LEU A 179 -5.42 15.54 -2.64
N ALA A 180 -5.30 14.47 -1.84
CA ALA A 180 -4.89 13.17 -2.35
C ALA A 180 -5.87 12.59 -3.37
N ILE A 181 -7.17 12.62 -3.09
CA ILE A 181 -8.21 12.15 -4.03
C ILE A 181 -8.23 13.01 -5.29
N PHE A 182 -8.15 14.34 -5.13
CA PHE A 182 -8.10 15.29 -6.25
C PHE A 182 -6.90 15.02 -7.17
N THR A 183 -5.69 14.95 -6.62
CA THR A 183 -4.47 14.76 -7.42
C THR A 183 -4.42 13.39 -8.08
N MET A 184 -4.87 12.33 -7.40
CA MET A 184 -4.99 11.00 -8.01
C MET A 184 -5.96 10.99 -9.19
N SER A 185 -7.08 11.72 -9.08
CA SER A 185 -8.06 11.85 -10.16
C SER A 185 -7.55 12.71 -11.32
N LEU A 186 -6.75 13.74 -11.02
CA LEU A 186 -6.17 14.66 -12.01
C LEU A 186 -5.25 13.92 -12.99
N PHE A 187 -4.48 12.96 -12.49
CA PHE A 187 -3.50 12.23 -13.28
C PHE A 187 -4.00 10.90 -13.85
N SER A 188 -5.32 10.72 -13.91
CA SER A 188 -5.93 9.49 -14.41
C SER A 188 -5.27 8.96 -15.69
N PRO A 189 -4.87 7.67 -15.75
CA PRO A 189 -4.22 7.07 -16.91
C PRO A 189 -5.11 7.06 -18.15
N THR A 190 -6.42 7.19 -17.97
CA THR A 190 -7.41 7.10 -19.06
C THR A 190 -7.83 8.46 -19.63
N LEU A 191 -7.28 9.57 -19.12
CA LEU A 191 -7.78 10.94 -19.38
C LEU A 191 -8.03 11.21 -20.88
N ASP A 192 -7.10 10.81 -21.74
CA ASP A 192 -7.14 11.08 -23.19
C ASP A 192 -7.89 9.99 -23.99
N GLY A 193 -8.24 8.87 -23.37
CA GLY A 193 -8.87 7.73 -24.04
C GLY A 193 -8.01 7.06 -25.12
N ASN A 194 -6.75 7.44 -25.26
CA ASN A 194 -5.78 6.88 -26.20
C ASN A 194 -4.77 5.97 -25.49
N SER A 195 -4.35 4.87 -26.14
CA SER A 195 -3.37 3.91 -25.64
C SER A 195 -2.00 4.53 -25.34
N ASP A 196 -1.62 5.59 -26.06
CA ASP A 196 -0.30 6.21 -25.92
C ASP A 196 -0.12 6.88 -24.55
N PHE A 197 -1.18 7.51 -24.03
CA PHE A 197 -1.13 8.21 -22.74
C PHE A 197 -1.22 7.26 -21.55
N ILE A 198 -1.75 6.04 -21.71
CA ILE A 198 -1.95 5.09 -20.61
C ILE A 198 -0.65 4.82 -19.86
N SER A 199 0.45 4.59 -20.57
CA SER A 199 1.76 4.29 -19.96
C SER A 199 2.28 5.44 -19.09
N VAL A 200 2.21 6.66 -19.63
CA VAL A 200 2.65 7.88 -18.96
C VAL A 200 1.74 8.22 -17.79
N GLY A 201 0.43 8.22 -18.01
CA GLY A 201 -0.57 8.51 -16.99
C GLY A 201 -0.55 7.49 -15.84
N SER A 202 -0.34 6.20 -16.14
CA SER A 202 -0.18 5.14 -15.13
C SER A 202 1.06 5.41 -14.26
N THR A 203 2.19 5.71 -14.91
CA THR A 203 3.44 6.03 -14.20
C THR A 203 3.29 7.25 -13.29
N ILE A 204 2.61 8.30 -13.75
CA ILE A 204 2.35 9.51 -12.96
C ILE A 204 1.39 9.19 -11.80
N THR A 205 0.31 8.45 -12.05
CA THR A 205 -0.68 8.06 -11.03
C THR A 205 -0.03 7.26 -9.91
N VAL A 206 0.81 6.27 -10.25
CA VAL A 206 1.61 5.50 -9.29
C VAL A 206 2.55 6.41 -8.50
N GLY A 207 3.25 7.34 -9.17
CA GLY A 207 4.12 8.31 -8.51
C GLY A 207 3.39 9.19 -7.50
N VAL A 208 2.21 9.70 -7.88
CA VAL A 208 1.33 10.51 -7.01
C VAL A 208 0.86 9.69 -5.81
N MET A 209 0.42 8.45 -6.01
CA MET A 209 0.02 7.55 -4.94
C MET A 209 1.14 7.38 -3.90
N ILE A 210 2.36 7.09 -4.36
CA ILE A 210 3.54 6.90 -3.50
C ILE A 210 3.82 8.17 -2.68
N VAL A 211 3.77 9.35 -3.30
CA VAL A 211 3.96 10.63 -2.59
C VAL A 211 2.95 10.80 -1.47
N PHE A 212 1.67 10.49 -1.71
CA PHE A 212 0.64 10.56 -0.66
C PHE A 212 0.81 9.48 0.41
N MET A 213 1.20 8.26 0.04
CA MET A 213 1.49 7.19 1.00
C MET A 213 2.62 7.60 1.95
N ILE A 214 3.74 8.11 1.43
CA ILE A 214 4.84 8.66 2.23
C ILE A 214 4.32 9.74 3.18
N TYR A 215 3.51 10.68 2.66
CA TYR A 215 2.93 11.77 3.44
C TYR A 215 2.04 11.24 4.59
N PHE A 216 1.13 10.30 4.30
CA PHE A 216 0.22 9.75 5.30
C PHE A 216 0.93 8.85 6.30
N TYR A 217 1.95 8.10 5.91
CA TYR A 217 2.77 7.32 6.83
C TYR A 217 3.57 8.19 7.78
N GLU A 218 4.13 9.30 7.30
CA GLU A 218 4.77 10.30 8.16
C GLU A 218 3.76 10.98 9.10
N LEU A 219 2.54 11.25 8.62
CA LEU A 219 1.46 11.82 9.42
C LEU A 219 1.00 10.85 10.52
N LEU A 220 0.85 9.56 10.19
CA LEU A 220 0.55 8.49 11.13
C LEU A 220 1.66 8.37 12.18
N SER A 221 2.92 8.40 11.77
CA SER A 221 4.07 8.37 12.69
C SER A 221 3.99 9.52 13.71
N LYS A 222 3.73 10.76 13.26
CA LYS A 222 3.60 11.93 14.15
C LYS A 222 2.38 11.89 15.07
N ARG A 223 1.28 11.24 14.67
CA ARG A 223 -0.02 11.27 15.36
C ARG A 223 -0.38 9.99 16.11
N LYS A 224 0.63 9.27 16.62
CA LYS A 224 0.46 8.00 17.34
C LYS A 224 -0.65 7.96 18.40
N THR A 225 -0.68 8.94 19.29
CA THR A 225 -1.63 9.00 20.41
C THR A 225 -2.74 10.04 20.23
N SER A 226 -2.65 10.88 19.20
CA SER A 226 -3.50 12.06 19.02
C SER A 226 -4.55 11.94 17.91
N MET A 227 -4.52 10.86 17.13
CA MET A 227 -5.46 10.64 16.03
C MET A 227 -6.87 10.32 16.52
N LYS A 228 -7.88 10.91 15.87
CA LYS A 228 -9.30 10.61 16.11
C LYS A 228 -9.73 9.34 15.38
N LEU A 229 -10.80 8.69 15.87
CA LEU A 229 -11.32 7.47 15.24
C LEU A 229 -11.91 7.76 13.85
N THR A 230 -12.56 8.91 13.66
CA THR A 230 -13.05 9.35 12.34
C THR A 230 -11.92 9.56 11.36
N GLU A 231 -10.87 10.30 11.74
CA GLU A 231 -9.65 10.49 10.93
C GLU A 231 -9.08 9.14 10.48
N MET A 232 -8.99 8.17 11.39
CA MET A 232 -8.50 6.82 11.06
C MET A 232 -9.41 6.08 10.08
N LYS A 233 -10.73 6.14 10.27
CA LYS A 233 -11.70 5.50 9.37
C LYS A 233 -11.68 6.15 7.99
N THR A 234 -11.61 7.47 7.91
CA THR A 234 -11.53 8.19 6.63
C THR A 234 -10.24 7.84 5.90
N LEU A 235 -9.11 7.77 6.61
CA LEU A 235 -7.85 7.31 6.03
C LEU A 235 -7.95 5.86 5.53
N SER A 236 -8.58 4.98 6.31
CA SER A 236 -8.85 3.59 5.91
C SER A 236 -9.70 3.47 4.65
N TRP A 237 -10.66 4.37 4.43
CA TRP A 237 -11.43 4.45 3.18
C TRP A 237 -10.60 5.00 2.03
N LEU A 238 -9.73 5.99 2.28
CA LEU A 238 -8.82 6.52 1.26
C LEU A 238 -7.90 5.43 0.70
N PHE A 239 -7.25 4.64 1.57
CA PHE A 239 -6.39 3.54 1.12
C PHE A 239 -7.18 2.43 0.42
N LEU A 240 -8.45 2.22 0.77
CA LEU A 240 -9.32 1.31 0.02
C LEU A 240 -9.62 1.83 -1.39
N ILE A 241 -9.82 3.14 -1.54
CA ILE A 241 -9.95 3.77 -2.87
C ILE A 241 -8.67 3.62 -3.67
N PHE A 242 -7.49 3.87 -3.07
CA PHE A 242 -6.21 3.62 -3.74
C PHE A 242 -6.06 2.17 -4.19
N LEU A 243 -6.48 1.22 -3.34
CA LEU A 243 -6.51 -0.19 -3.70
C LEU A 243 -7.39 -0.46 -4.93
N PHE A 244 -8.61 0.06 -4.96
CA PHE A 244 -9.51 -0.14 -6.10
C PHE A 244 -9.03 0.61 -7.36
N MET A 245 -8.44 1.79 -7.23
CA MET A 245 -7.82 2.52 -8.34
C MET A 245 -6.69 1.69 -8.94
N MET A 246 -5.73 1.22 -8.12
CA MET A 246 -4.63 0.39 -8.63
C MET A 246 -5.12 -0.97 -9.16
N ALA A 247 -6.17 -1.55 -8.57
CA ALA A 247 -6.80 -2.77 -9.11
C ALA A 247 -7.42 -2.53 -10.48
N GLY A 248 -8.07 -1.38 -10.67
CA GLY A 248 -8.62 -0.98 -11.96
C GLY A 248 -7.56 -0.66 -13.00
N GLU A 249 -6.46 -0.02 -12.58
CA GLU A 249 -5.30 0.24 -13.45
C GLU A 249 -4.58 -1.05 -13.84
N PHE A 250 -4.43 -1.99 -12.91
CA PHE A 250 -3.90 -3.33 -13.20
C PHE A 250 -4.81 -4.09 -14.15
N ALA A 251 -6.13 -4.12 -13.92
CA ALA A 251 -7.06 -4.75 -14.84
C ALA A 251 -7.01 -4.10 -16.23
N GLY A 252 -7.06 -2.76 -16.31
CA GLY A 252 -7.00 -2.02 -17.57
C GLY A 252 -5.70 -2.27 -18.35
N SER A 253 -4.57 -2.33 -17.67
CA SER A 253 -3.25 -2.58 -18.28
C SER A 253 -3.02 -4.00 -18.76
N LEU A 254 -3.76 -5.00 -18.25
CA LEU A 254 -3.75 -6.35 -18.81
C LEU A 254 -4.33 -6.39 -20.23
N GLY A 255 -4.97 -5.33 -20.71
CA GLY A 255 -5.48 -5.25 -22.08
C GLY A 255 -6.82 -5.96 -22.26
N PHE A 256 -7.66 -6.00 -21.21
CA PHE A 256 -9.05 -6.44 -21.36
C PHE A 256 -9.76 -5.56 -22.39
N THR A 257 -10.22 -6.18 -23.48
CA THR A 257 -11.03 -5.54 -24.52
C THR A 257 -12.50 -5.92 -24.32
N PRO A 258 -13.45 -4.99 -24.56
CA PRO A 258 -13.27 -3.59 -24.99
C PRO A 258 -12.73 -2.67 -23.87
N PHE A 259 -12.13 -1.53 -24.25
CA PHE A 259 -11.48 -0.57 -23.35
C PHE A 259 -12.33 -0.22 -22.12
N GLY A 260 -13.62 0.06 -22.28
CA GLY A 260 -14.50 0.40 -21.16
C GLY A 260 -14.59 -0.68 -20.09
N LEU A 261 -14.55 -1.96 -20.48
CA LEU A 261 -14.64 -3.08 -19.54
C LEU A 261 -13.35 -3.22 -18.72
N GLY A 262 -12.19 -3.06 -19.35
CA GLY A 262 -10.89 -3.12 -18.66
C GLY A 262 -10.71 -2.02 -17.61
N TRP A 263 -11.24 -0.83 -17.87
CA TRP A 263 -11.09 0.35 -17.00
C TRP A 263 -12.32 0.63 -16.12
N PHE A 264 -13.33 -0.25 -16.14
CA PHE A 264 -14.57 -0.07 -15.39
C PHE A 264 -14.34 0.03 -13.87
N ILE A 265 -13.50 -0.85 -13.33
CA ILE A 265 -13.12 -0.85 -11.90
C ILE A 265 -12.46 0.48 -11.53
N TYR A 266 -11.59 0.99 -12.42
CA TYR A 266 -10.92 2.27 -12.22
C TYR A 266 -11.95 3.42 -12.19
N GLY A 267 -12.86 3.48 -13.16
CA GLY A 267 -13.94 4.48 -13.22
C GLY A 267 -14.83 4.47 -11.96
N ILE A 268 -15.27 3.29 -11.50
CA ILE A 268 -16.04 3.17 -10.25
C ILE A 268 -15.22 3.61 -9.04
N SER A 269 -13.94 3.30 -9.00
CA SER A 269 -13.08 3.70 -7.88
C SER A 269 -12.88 5.21 -7.81
N MET A 270 -12.80 5.91 -8.95
CA MET A 270 -12.80 7.38 -9.01
C MET A 270 -14.12 7.94 -8.47
N VAL A 271 -15.25 7.38 -8.90
CA VAL A 271 -16.59 7.74 -8.39
C VAL A 271 -16.69 7.52 -6.88
N ALA A 272 -16.15 6.42 -6.36
CA ALA A 272 -16.09 6.15 -4.93
C ALA A 272 -15.18 7.17 -4.19
N GLY A 273 -14.08 7.58 -4.83
CA GLY A 273 -13.22 8.68 -4.38
C GLY A 273 -13.96 10.00 -4.26
N MET A 274 -14.71 10.37 -5.30
CA MET A 274 -15.57 11.54 -5.35
C MET A 274 -16.66 11.49 -4.26
N PHE A 275 -17.30 10.34 -4.09
CA PHE A 275 -18.27 10.15 -3.00
C PHE A 275 -17.63 10.38 -1.63
N LEU A 276 -16.46 9.78 -1.37
CA LEU A 276 -15.73 10.00 -0.12
C LEU A 276 -15.36 11.47 0.04
N TYR A 277 -14.90 12.13 -1.02
CA TYR A 277 -14.55 13.54 -1.04
C TYR A 277 -15.71 14.41 -0.55
N PHE A 278 -16.90 14.30 -1.15
CA PHE A 278 -18.06 15.09 -0.72
C PHE A 278 -18.59 14.70 0.65
N ASN A 279 -18.61 13.40 0.96
CA ASN A 279 -19.11 12.93 2.25
C ASN A 279 -18.22 13.44 3.39
N VAL A 280 -16.89 13.45 3.21
CA VAL A 280 -15.95 14.04 4.18
C VAL A 280 -16.17 15.55 4.29
N THR A 281 -16.30 16.27 3.18
CA THR A 281 -16.56 17.71 3.16
C THR A 281 -17.80 18.09 3.98
N PHE A 282 -18.90 17.34 3.85
CA PHE A 282 -20.15 17.64 4.55
C PHE A 282 -20.21 17.11 5.98
N LYS A 283 -19.66 15.91 6.23
CA LYS A 283 -19.81 15.20 7.50
C LYS A 283 -18.76 15.57 8.54
N TYR A 284 -17.59 16.05 8.12
CA TYR A 284 -16.49 16.25 9.04
C TYR A 284 -16.79 17.37 10.04
N ASP A 285 -16.91 16.98 11.31
CA ASP A 285 -17.01 17.89 12.44
C ASP A 285 -15.82 17.65 13.37
N ASP A 286 -15.10 18.73 13.69
CA ASP A 286 -13.92 18.66 14.54
C ASP A 286 -14.27 18.65 16.04
N SER A 287 -15.53 18.93 16.40
CA SER A 287 -15.96 19.12 17.79
C SER A 287 -16.27 17.80 18.52
N GLY A 288 -15.81 17.69 19.76
CA GLY A 288 -16.25 16.64 20.71
C GLY A 288 -15.62 15.24 20.62
N GLU A 289 -14.93 14.86 19.54
CA GLU A 289 -14.35 13.52 19.46
C GLU A 289 -13.07 13.33 20.29
N LYS A 290 -13.07 12.26 21.11
CA LYS A 290 -11.91 11.87 21.92
C LYS A 290 -10.76 11.39 21.02
N ARG A 291 -9.55 11.87 21.32
CA ARG A 291 -8.30 11.42 20.68
C ARG A 291 -7.84 10.13 21.34
N VAL A 292 -7.92 9.02 20.61
CA VAL A 292 -7.63 7.68 21.13
C VAL A 292 -6.26 7.18 20.67
N GLY A 293 -5.79 7.65 19.51
CA GLY A 293 -4.55 7.20 18.87
C GLY A 293 -4.70 5.85 18.16
N TRP A 294 -3.86 5.61 17.15
CA TRP A 294 -3.97 4.39 16.34
C TRP A 294 -3.48 3.12 17.03
N LEU A 295 -2.65 3.25 18.08
CA LEU A 295 -2.09 2.11 18.81
C LEU A 295 -3.16 1.20 19.43
N LYS A 296 -4.31 1.77 19.81
CA LYS A 296 -5.44 1.03 20.40
C LYS A 296 -6.30 0.31 19.36
N HIS A 297 -6.08 0.56 18.07
CA HIS A 297 -6.88 0.00 16.97
C HIS A 297 -6.00 -0.78 15.98
N PRO A 298 -5.38 -1.91 16.39
CA PRO A 298 -4.46 -2.67 15.55
C PRO A 298 -5.11 -3.20 14.26
N ARG A 299 -6.42 -3.48 14.28
CA ARG A 299 -7.16 -3.92 13.08
C ARG A 299 -7.22 -2.85 11.99
N LEU A 300 -7.39 -1.59 12.38
CA LEU A 300 -7.40 -0.48 11.41
C LEU A 300 -6.01 -0.23 10.84
N MET A 301 -4.96 -0.32 11.67
CA MET A 301 -3.58 -0.21 11.18
C MET A 301 -3.23 -1.37 10.24
N PHE A 302 -3.63 -2.60 10.58
CA PHE A 302 -3.46 -3.76 9.71
C PHE A 302 -4.16 -3.56 8.37
N TRP A 303 -5.40 -3.07 8.39
CA TRP A 303 -6.13 -2.76 7.17
C TRP A 303 -5.39 -1.74 6.30
N ILE A 304 -4.97 -0.60 6.88
CA ILE A 304 -4.22 0.44 6.15
C ILE A 304 -2.96 -0.13 5.48
N LEU A 305 -2.15 -0.88 6.24
CA LEU A 305 -0.92 -1.50 5.70
C LEU A 305 -1.23 -2.54 4.62
N SER A 306 -2.30 -3.33 4.80
CA SER A 306 -2.72 -4.34 3.85
C SER A 306 -3.20 -3.72 2.55
N SER A 307 -4.01 -2.67 2.63
CA SER A 307 -4.50 -1.94 1.47
C SER A 307 -3.36 -1.24 0.73
N SER A 308 -2.41 -0.63 1.45
CA SER A 308 -1.24 0.01 0.83
C SER A 308 -0.38 -0.99 0.06
N PHE A 309 -0.02 -2.09 0.72
CA PHE A 309 0.78 -3.14 0.07
C PHE A 309 0.09 -3.74 -1.14
N ALA A 310 -1.21 -4.02 -1.03
CA ALA A 310 -1.98 -4.53 -2.16
C ALA A 310 -2.08 -3.50 -3.29
N SER A 311 -2.24 -2.21 -2.99
CA SER A 311 -2.18 -1.16 -4.02
C SER A 311 -0.80 -1.05 -4.67
N GLU A 312 0.30 -1.16 -3.92
CA GLU A 312 1.67 -1.12 -4.46
C GLU A 312 1.98 -2.33 -5.37
N ILE A 313 1.51 -3.54 -5.00
CA ILE A 313 1.62 -4.72 -5.86
C ILE A 313 0.87 -4.50 -7.16
N LEU A 314 -0.38 -4.03 -7.08
CA LEU A 314 -1.21 -3.84 -8.27
C LEU A 314 -0.68 -2.72 -9.15
N ALA A 315 -0.18 -1.62 -8.54
CA ALA A 315 0.53 -0.55 -9.22
C ALA A 315 1.75 -1.07 -9.99
N ALA A 316 2.60 -1.86 -9.32
CA ALA A 316 3.76 -2.46 -9.97
C ALA A 316 3.35 -3.44 -11.06
N GLY A 317 2.36 -4.29 -10.80
CA GLY A 317 1.79 -5.22 -11.79
C GLY A 317 1.28 -4.49 -13.03
N ALA A 318 0.64 -3.32 -12.85
CA ALA A 318 0.12 -2.52 -13.95
C ALA A 318 1.25 -1.99 -14.85
N LEU A 319 2.28 -1.40 -14.24
CA LEU A 319 3.46 -0.93 -14.97
C LEU A 319 4.23 -2.08 -15.62
N ILE A 320 4.33 -3.24 -14.97
CA ILE A 320 4.95 -4.43 -15.57
C ILE A 320 4.20 -4.83 -16.84
N SER A 321 2.86 -4.92 -16.76
CA SER A 321 2.02 -5.26 -17.90
C SER A 321 2.19 -4.26 -19.05
N LEU A 322 2.27 -2.96 -18.76
CA LEU A 322 2.40 -1.92 -19.79
C LEU A 322 3.77 -1.87 -20.46
N PHE A 323 4.85 -2.10 -19.71
CA PHE A 323 6.22 -1.93 -20.22
C PHE A 323 6.89 -3.21 -20.71
N PHE A 324 6.47 -4.37 -20.22
CA PHE A 324 7.20 -5.63 -20.45
C PHE A 324 6.38 -6.70 -21.17
N MET A 325 5.08 -6.50 -21.39
CA MET A 325 4.25 -7.48 -22.10
C MET A 325 3.85 -7.00 -23.49
N GLY A 326 3.87 -7.93 -24.45
CA GLY A 326 3.14 -7.79 -25.70
C GLY A 326 1.78 -8.48 -25.57
N HIS A 327 0.69 -7.77 -25.87
CA HIS A 327 -0.66 -8.36 -25.86
C HIS A 327 -0.79 -9.33 -27.04
N SER A 328 -1.09 -10.60 -26.75
CA SER A 328 -1.36 -11.60 -27.78
C SER A 328 -2.86 -11.87 -27.90
N THR A 329 -3.31 -12.22 -29.11
CA THR A 329 -4.75 -12.48 -29.33
C THR A 329 -5.05 -13.95 -29.08
N GLY A 330 -6.02 -14.24 -28.20
CA GLY A 330 -6.56 -15.60 -28.00
C GLY A 330 -6.15 -16.31 -26.70
N VAL A 331 -5.30 -15.71 -25.85
CA VAL A 331 -5.00 -16.22 -24.50
C VAL A 331 -5.60 -15.26 -23.45
N SER A 332 -6.01 -15.80 -22.30
CA SER A 332 -6.50 -14.97 -21.19
C SER A 332 -5.38 -14.01 -20.73
N PRO A 333 -5.64 -12.69 -20.60
CA PRO A 333 -4.62 -11.72 -20.21
C PRO A 333 -3.87 -12.05 -18.91
N LEU A 334 -4.56 -12.67 -17.95
CA LEU A 334 -3.94 -13.12 -16.70
C LEU A 334 -2.99 -14.29 -16.89
N VAL A 335 -3.28 -15.18 -17.85
CA VAL A 335 -2.41 -16.31 -18.20
C VAL A 335 -1.17 -15.78 -18.92
N GLU A 336 -1.33 -14.82 -19.84
CA GLU A 336 -0.19 -14.15 -20.49
C GLU A 336 0.70 -13.45 -19.47
N PHE A 337 0.09 -12.74 -18.51
CA PHE A 337 0.82 -12.04 -17.45
C PHE A 337 1.57 -13.01 -16.54
N SER A 338 0.94 -14.12 -16.16
CA SER A 338 1.60 -15.18 -15.38
C SER A 338 2.77 -15.80 -16.16
N ASN A 339 2.57 -16.15 -17.44
CA ASN A 339 3.61 -16.71 -18.30
C ASN A 339 4.78 -15.74 -18.51
N ALA A 340 4.52 -14.44 -18.66
CA ALA A 340 5.55 -13.40 -18.77
C ALA A 340 6.45 -13.33 -17.52
N LEU A 341 5.93 -13.71 -16.36
CA LEU A 341 6.66 -13.81 -15.09
C LEU A 341 7.20 -15.22 -14.80
N SER A 342 7.21 -16.10 -15.80
CA SER A 342 7.61 -17.52 -15.66
C SER A 342 6.78 -18.27 -14.61
N GLY A 343 5.48 -18.00 -14.57
CA GLY A 343 4.51 -18.66 -13.71
C GLY A 343 4.23 -20.11 -14.09
N VAL A 344 3.07 -20.60 -13.66
CA VAL A 344 2.69 -22.00 -13.86
C VAL A 344 2.34 -22.31 -15.32
N ASN A 345 2.88 -23.42 -15.85
CA ASN A 345 2.61 -23.87 -17.23
C ASN A 345 1.37 -24.79 -17.37
N VAL A 346 0.80 -25.26 -16.25
CA VAL A 346 -0.33 -26.20 -16.22
C VAL A 346 -1.44 -25.65 -15.33
N PHE A 347 -2.59 -25.30 -15.90
CA PHE A 347 -3.70 -24.69 -15.16
C PHE A 347 -4.69 -25.75 -14.62
N THR A 348 -4.63 -25.99 -13.32
CA THR A 348 -5.53 -26.81 -12.52
C THR A 348 -5.98 -25.97 -11.31
N PRO A 349 -7.10 -26.28 -10.63
CA PRO A 349 -7.52 -25.51 -9.46
C PRO A 349 -6.44 -25.41 -8.36
N ALA A 350 -5.65 -26.48 -8.17
CA ALA A 350 -4.55 -26.49 -7.21
C ALA A 350 -3.37 -25.62 -7.69
N SER A 351 -3.04 -25.66 -8.97
CA SER A 351 -1.93 -24.89 -9.52
C SER A 351 -2.26 -23.40 -9.62
N ASN A 352 -3.53 -23.01 -9.76
CA ASN A 352 -3.95 -21.60 -9.67
C ASN A 352 -3.64 -21.00 -8.28
N ILE A 353 -3.78 -21.77 -7.20
CA ILE A 353 -3.44 -21.29 -5.85
C ILE A 353 -1.93 -21.07 -5.72
N VAL A 354 -1.14 -22.01 -6.27
CA VAL A 354 0.32 -21.90 -6.32
C VAL A 354 0.73 -20.70 -7.17
N ASP A 355 0.06 -20.50 -8.30
CA ASP A 355 0.31 -19.41 -9.24
C ASP A 355 0.03 -18.04 -8.62
N VAL A 356 -1.10 -17.87 -7.91
CA VAL A 356 -1.40 -16.59 -7.21
C VAL A 356 -0.30 -16.23 -6.21
N VAL A 357 0.16 -17.20 -5.43
CA VAL A 357 1.22 -17.00 -4.43
C VAL A 357 2.55 -16.69 -5.11
N TYR A 358 2.87 -17.41 -6.18
CA TYR A 358 4.07 -17.17 -6.98
C TYR A 358 4.02 -15.79 -7.65
N LEU A 359 2.90 -15.41 -8.25
CA LEU A 359 2.68 -14.15 -8.96
C LEU A 359 2.91 -12.95 -8.06
N ILE A 360 2.34 -12.98 -6.84
CA ILE A 360 2.60 -11.95 -5.83
C ILE A 360 4.10 -11.88 -5.53
N GLY A 361 4.75 -13.03 -5.34
CA GLY A 361 6.18 -13.11 -5.08
C GLY A 361 7.04 -12.63 -6.26
N ALA A 362 6.62 -12.89 -7.50
CA ALA A 362 7.31 -12.50 -8.72
C ALA A 362 7.19 -10.99 -8.98
N ILE A 363 5.98 -10.42 -8.80
CA ILE A 363 5.77 -8.96 -8.84
C ILE A 363 6.60 -8.29 -7.75
N ALA A 364 6.58 -8.82 -6.52
CA ALA A 364 7.33 -8.24 -5.42
C ALA A 364 8.86 -8.36 -5.57
N ASN A 365 9.34 -9.30 -6.40
CA ASN A 365 10.75 -9.40 -6.77
C ASN A 365 11.13 -8.53 -7.98
N ASN A 366 10.15 -7.94 -8.68
CA ASN A 366 10.38 -7.18 -9.89
C ASN A 366 11.04 -5.81 -9.59
N PRO A 367 11.98 -5.34 -10.41
CA PRO A 367 12.63 -4.04 -10.23
C PRO A 367 11.65 -2.87 -10.06
N ILE A 368 10.53 -2.84 -10.78
CA ILE A 368 9.53 -1.76 -10.64
C ILE A 368 9.00 -1.71 -9.19
N PHE A 369 8.56 -2.85 -8.65
CA PHE A 369 8.04 -2.91 -7.30
C PHE A 369 9.12 -2.55 -6.26
N LEU A 370 10.35 -3.04 -6.44
CA LEU A 370 11.47 -2.73 -5.56
C LEU A 370 11.83 -1.24 -5.57
N ILE A 371 11.70 -0.57 -6.72
CA ILE A 371 11.86 0.88 -6.85
C ILE A 371 10.74 1.62 -6.13
N ILE A 372 9.48 1.23 -6.35
CA ILE A 372 8.30 1.81 -5.67
C ILE A 372 8.47 1.73 -4.15
N MET A 373 8.69 0.53 -3.62
CA MET A 373 8.93 0.28 -2.19
C MET A 373 10.18 1.02 -1.69
N GLY A 374 11.23 1.07 -2.50
CA GLY A 374 12.49 1.71 -2.17
C GLY A 374 12.36 3.22 -2.02
N ILE A 375 11.66 3.87 -2.94
CA ILE A 375 11.34 5.31 -2.86
C ILE A 375 10.49 5.57 -1.62
N GLU A 376 9.46 4.77 -1.39
CA GLU A 376 8.53 4.99 -0.29
C GLU A 376 9.19 4.82 1.09
N MET A 377 9.67 3.61 1.38
CA MET A 377 10.28 3.28 2.66
C MET A 377 11.62 3.98 2.83
N GLY A 378 12.38 4.15 1.75
CA GLY A 378 13.64 4.89 1.76
C GLY A 378 13.45 6.35 2.14
N THR A 379 12.42 7.01 1.60
CA THR A 379 12.09 8.40 1.97
C THR A 379 11.76 8.51 3.46
N LEU A 380 11.00 7.58 4.03
CA LEU A 380 10.70 7.57 5.47
C LEU A 380 11.95 7.37 6.33
N VAL A 381 12.94 6.60 5.88
CA VAL A 381 14.24 6.48 6.56
C VAL A 381 15.03 7.78 6.46
N VAL A 382 15.06 8.43 5.29
CA VAL A 382 15.75 9.72 5.10
C VAL A 382 15.16 10.79 6.03
N ILE A 383 13.83 10.90 6.11
CA ILE A 383 13.14 11.79 7.05
C ILE A 383 13.50 11.47 8.51
N ARG A 384 13.76 10.20 8.84
CA ARG A 384 14.20 9.82 10.18
C ARG A 384 15.66 10.20 10.44
N ILE A 385 16.55 10.00 9.47
CA ILE A 385 17.99 10.32 9.58
C ILE A 385 18.19 11.79 9.94
N THR A 386 17.42 12.69 9.33
CA THR A 386 17.50 14.15 9.60
C THR A 386 17.13 14.51 11.04
N LYS A 387 16.26 13.71 11.69
CA LYS A 387 15.79 13.96 13.07
C LYS A 387 16.64 13.30 14.15
N ILE A 388 17.35 12.20 13.86
CA ILE A 388 18.17 11.49 14.84
C ILE A 388 19.40 12.34 15.19
N THR A 389 19.76 12.53 16.45
CA THR A 389 20.99 13.26 16.83
C THR A 389 22.26 12.39 16.80
N TRP A 390 22.11 11.08 17.01
CA TRP A 390 23.24 10.16 17.16
C TRP A 390 23.88 9.77 15.81
N LYS A 391 25.14 10.16 15.62
CA LYS A 391 25.90 9.96 14.38
C LYS A 391 26.03 8.49 13.95
N GLU A 392 26.34 7.56 14.87
CA GLU A 392 26.53 6.14 14.51
C GLU A 392 25.23 5.52 13.97
N LYS A 393 24.08 5.90 14.53
CA LYS A 393 22.78 5.45 14.03
C LYS A 393 22.46 6.02 12.64
N ARG A 394 22.80 7.29 12.38
CA ARG A 394 22.66 7.89 11.04
C ARG A 394 23.46 7.09 10.01
N VAL A 395 24.74 6.83 10.28
CA VAL A 395 25.61 6.04 9.40
C VAL A 395 25.04 4.65 9.15
N ASN A 396 24.56 3.96 10.20
CA ASN A 396 23.98 2.63 10.04
C ASN A 396 22.72 2.64 9.15
N LEU A 397 21.85 3.63 9.29
CA LEU A 397 20.67 3.77 8.43
C LEU A 397 21.04 4.16 7.00
N SER A 398 22.04 5.01 6.80
CA SER A 398 22.57 5.35 5.48
C SER A 398 23.18 4.14 4.78
N LEU A 399 23.92 3.29 5.50
CA LEU A 399 24.44 2.03 4.97
C LEU A 399 23.32 1.07 4.59
N ALA A 400 22.24 0.99 5.40
CA ALA A 400 21.07 0.18 5.06
C ALA A 400 20.38 0.66 3.78
N LEU A 401 20.23 1.98 3.60
CA LEU A 401 19.70 2.56 2.37
C LEU A 401 20.61 2.27 1.17
N ALA A 402 21.92 2.46 1.31
CA ALA A 402 22.88 2.16 0.26
C ALA A 402 22.87 0.67 -0.11
N ALA A 403 22.78 -0.23 0.89
CA ALA A 403 22.68 -1.66 0.67
C ALA A 403 21.40 -2.04 -0.07
N PHE A 404 20.25 -1.42 0.25
CA PHE A 404 19.01 -1.63 -0.49
C PHE A 404 19.14 -1.14 -1.94
N ALA A 405 19.62 0.08 -2.15
CA ALA A 405 19.79 0.65 -3.48
C ALA A 405 20.77 -0.17 -4.34
N LEU A 406 21.91 -0.58 -3.79
CA LEU A 406 22.95 -1.30 -4.54
C LEU A 406 22.63 -2.78 -4.71
N TYR A 407 22.17 -3.48 -3.67
CA TYR A 407 22.02 -4.94 -3.70
C TYR A 407 20.61 -5.41 -4.02
N THR A 408 19.58 -4.56 -3.86
CA THR A 408 18.18 -4.92 -4.15
C THR A 408 17.70 -4.30 -5.45
N ILE A 409 18.03 -3.03 -5.73
CA ILE A 409 17.61 -2.36 -6.97
C ILE A 409 18.69 -2.45 -8.05
N PHE A 410 19.86 -1.83 -7.85
CA PHE A 410 20.81 -1.59 -8.93
C PHE A 410 21.49 -2.87 -9.41
N GLY A 411 22.03 -3.66 -8.47
CA GLY A 411 22.82 -4.86 -8.75
C GLY A 411 22.07 -5.89 -9.58
N PRO A 412 20.97 -6.48 -9.08
CA PRO A 412 20.26 -7.54 -9.79
C PRO A 412 19.63 -7.12 -11.11
N ASN A 413 19.32 -5.83 -11.31
CA ASN A 413 18.44 -5.39 -12.40
C ASN A 413 19.14 -4.55 -13.47
N PHE A 414 20.27 -3.91 -13.16
CA PHE A 414 20.94 -2.97 -14.09
C PHE A 414 22.42 -3.30 -14.32
N VAL A 415 23.02 -4.16 -13.49
CA VAL A 415 24.37 -4.67 -13.74
C VAL A 415 24.26 -5.86 -14.70
N ASN A 416 25.22 -5.96 -15.63
CA ASN A 416 25.29 -7.11 -16.55
C ASN A 416 25.22 -8.42 -15.75
N SER A 417 24.30 -9.30 -16.12
CA SER A 417 24.09 -10.61 -15.47
C SER A 417 25.38 -11.42 -15.41
N GLY A 418 26.24 -11.32 -16.43
CA GLY A 418 27.57 -11.95 -16.46
C GLY A 418 28.60 -11.43 -15.43
N PHE A 419 28.28 -10.40 -14.64
CA PHE A 419 29.09 -9.94 -13.51
C PHE A 419 28.38 -10.19 -12.17
N TYR A 420 27.06 -10.03 -12.14
CA TYR A 420 26.27 -10.13 -10.91
C TYR A 420 25.87 -11.56 -10.54
N ASP A 421 25.60 -12.41 -11.53
CA ASP A 421 25.42 -13.86 -11.31
C ASP A 421 26.69 -14.48 -10.69
N HIS A 422 27.82 -13.76 -10.80
CA HIS A 422 29.13 -14.16 -10.32
C HIS A 422 29.55 -13.62 -8.96
N LEU A 423 28.77 -12.72 -8.35
CA LEU A 423 29.10 -12.09 -7.08
C LEU A 423 28.16 -12.54 -5.95
N PRO A 424 28.69 -13.19 -4.90
CA PRO A 424 27.89 -13.80 -3.82
C PRO A 424 27.49 -12.75 -2.76
N LEU A 425 27.09 -11.56 -3.18
CA LEU A 425 26.93 -10.44 -2.25
C LEU A 425 25.61 -10.48 -1.47
N TRP A 426 24.74 -11.44 -1.77
CA TRP A 426 23.50 -11.66 -1.04
C TRP A 426 23.48 -13.02 -0.35
N ALA A 427 22.92 -13.08 0.86
CA ALA A 427 22.71 -14.33 1.57
C ALA A 427 21.60 -15.24 0.97
N ASN A 428 21.10 -14.89 -0.22
CA ASN A 428 20.17 -15.67 -1.04
C ASN A 428 20.81 -16.22 -2.33
N VAL A 429 22.15 -16.19 -2.46
CA VAL A 429 22.83 -16.76 -3.63
C VAL A 429 22.54 -18.28 -3.66
N GLY A 430 21.87 -18.73 -4.72
CA GLY A 430 21.30 -20.08 -4.86
C GLY A 430 19.80 -20.22 -4.55
N ALA A 431 19.11 -19.12 -4.25
CA ALA A 431 17.65 -19.08 -4.07
C ALA A 431 16.90 -18.63 -5.33
N LEU A 432 17.60 -18.19 -6.38
CA LEU A 432 16.99 -17.68 -7.62
C LEU A 432 17.30 -18.56 -8.85
N SER A 433 18.12 -19.60 -8.68
CA SER A 433 18.41 -20.66 -9.65
C SER A 433 19.44 -21.63 -9.05
N SER A 434 19.69 -22.76 -9.72
CA SER A 434 20.78 -23.66 -9.34
C SER A 434 22.13 -22.95 -9.31
N LEU A 435 22.85 -23.09 -8.20
CA LEU A 435 24.21 -22.60 -8.06
C LEU A 435 25.12 -23.30 -9.08
N TYR A 436 25.67 -22.53 -10.03
CA TYR A 436 26.77 -23.03 -10.83
C TYR A 436 27.97 -23.39 -9.92
N PRO A 437 28.72 -24.47 -10.20
CA PRO A 437 29.81 -24.94 -9.34
C PRO A 437 30.85 -23.87 -8.98
N TYR A 438 31.10 -22.94 -9.90
CA TYR A 438 32.03 -21.83 -9.70
C TYR A 438 31.60 -20.83 -8.60
N PHE A 439 30.33 -20.81 -8.20
CA PHE A 439 29.79 -19.88 -7.19
C PHE A 439 29.79 -20.43 -5.76
N ILE A 440 30.12 -21.70 -5.56
CA ILE A 440 30.20 -22.31 -4.23
C ILE A 440 31.25 -21.61 -3.37
N ILE A 441 32.45 -21.38 -3.90
CA ILE A 441 33.55 -20.73 -3.16
C ILE A 441 33.18 -19.29 -2.76
N PRO A 442 32.69 -18.43 -3.69
CA PRO A 442 32.22 -17.11 -3.33
C PRO A 442 31.11 -17.12 -2.25
N VAL A 443 30.12 -18.03 -2.33
CA VAL A 443 29.05 -18.14 -1.32
C VAL A 443 29.60 -18.53 0.05
N ILE A 444 30.49 -19.52 0.10
CA ILE A 444 31.13 -19.90 1.37
C ILE A 444 31.93 -18.73 1.93
N ALA A 445 32.66 -18.00 1.07
CA ALA A 445 33.42 -16.83 1.47
C ALA A 445 32.52 -15.71 2.03
N SER A 446 31.33 -15.47 1.45
CA SER A 446 30.41 -14.44 1.94
C SER A 446 29.80 -14.83 3.30
N TYR A 447 29.40 -16.08 3.48
CA TYR A 447 28.94 -16.58 4.79
C TYR A 447 30.06 -16.58 5.85
N ALA A 448 31.29 -16.92 5.47
CA ALA A 448 32.45 -16.81 6.36
C ALA A 448 32.73 -15.37 6.76
N LEU A 449 32.68 -14.42 5.81
CA LEU A 449 32.80 -12.99 6.09
C LEU A 449 31.71 -12.51 7.04
N TYR A 450 30.44 -12.89 6.81
CA TYR A 450 29.35 -12.55 7.72
C TYR A 450 29.53 -13.15 9.11
N ALA A 451 30.06 -14.37 9.23
CA ALA A 451 30.38 -14.98 10.51
C ALA A 451 31.48 -14.20 11.25
N ILE A 452 32.56 -13.82 10.57
CA ILE A 452 33.65 -13.01 11.13
C ILE A 452 33.12 -11.66 11.59
N LEU A 453 32.39 -10.95 10.74
CA LEU A 453 31.78 -9.66 11.09
C LEU A 453 30.78 -9.78 12.24
N ALA A 454 29.99 -10.86 12.29
CA ALA A 454 29.09 -11.15 13.40
C ALA A 454 29.84 -11.42 14.70
N MET A 455 31.00 -12.08 14.66
CA MET A 455 31.82 -12.31 15.84
C MET A 455 32.43 -11.00 16.37
N LEU A 456 32.85 -10.09 15.48
CA LEU A 456 33.53 -8.85 15.85
C LEU A 456 32.56 -7.73 16.27
N PHE A 457 31.48 -7.54 15.51
CA PHE A 457 30.54 -6.42 15.66
C PHE A 457 29.13 -6.84 16.05
N GLY A 458 28.88 -8.15 16.16
CA GLY A 458 27.57 -8.70 16.48
C GLY A 458 26.63 -8.73 15.28
N ARG A 459 25.37 -9.10 15.55
CA ARG A 459 24.34 -9.21 14.51
C ARG A 459 24.02 -7.90 13.77
N ARG A 460 24.48 -6.77 14.31
CA ARG A 460 24.28 -5.44 13.71
C ARG A 460 24.95 -5.29 12.35
N SER A 461 26.09 -5.96 12.13
CA SER A 461 26.88 -5.89 10.89
C SER A 461 26.13 -6.34 9.65
N TYR A 462 25.10 -7.17 9.84
CA TYR A 462 24.20 -7.59 8.77
C TYR A 462 22.80 -7.03 9.00
N CYS A 463 22.16 -7.40 10.11
CA CYS A 463 20.72 -7.14 10.30
C CYS A 463 20.37 -5.66 10.44
N SER A 464 21.32 -4.79 10.81
CA SER A 464 21.07 -3.35 10.98
C SER A 464 21.66 -2.49 9.87
N THR A 465 22.57 -3.02 9.04
CA THR A 465 23.36 -2.25 8.07
C THR A 465 23.29 -2.78 6.65
N LEU A 466 23.27 -4.10 6.43
CA LEU A 466 23.30 -4.70 5.09
C LEU A 466 21.96 -5.32 4.68
N CYS A 467 21.11 -5.63 5.65
CA CYS A 467 19.83 -6.28 5.40
C CYS A 467 18.84 -5.28 4.76
N PRO A 468 18.27 -5.58 3.58
CA PRO A 468 17.25 -4.73 2.94
C PRO A 468 16.04 -4.46 3.85
N SER A 469 15.62 -5.46 4.64
CA SER A 469 14.55 -5.31 5.63
C SER A 469 14.85 -4.26 6.71
N ALA A 470 16.12 -3.85 6.89
CA ALA A 470 16.47 -2.78 7.82
C ALA A 470 15.97 -1.40 7.35
N VAL A 471 15.83 -1.17 6.05
CA VAL A 471 15.22 0.04 5.51
C VAL A 471 13.74 0.09 5.87
N MET A 472 13.00 -0.99 5.59
CA MET A 472 11.57 -1.06 5.86
C MET A 472 11.21 -0.88 7.34
N TYR A 473 12.01 -1.47 8.25
CA TYR A 473 11.81 -1.29 9.69
C TYR A 473 12.44 -0.01 10.24
N GLY A 474 13.32 0.62 9.47
CA GLY A 474 14.09 1.79 9.84
C GLY A 474 13.34 3.10 9.68
N GLY A 475 12.22 3.13 8.97
CA GLY A 475 11.43 4.35 8.73
C GLY A 475 10.79 4.95 9.99
N THR A 476 10.25 6.16 9.88
CA THR A 476 9.55 6.85 10.97
C THR A 476 8.32 6.08 11.47
N LEU A 477 7.50 5.54 10.56
CA LEU A 477 6.34 4.72 10.93
C LEU A 477 6.77 3.40 11.61
N GLY A 478 7.74 2.69 11.01
CA GLY A 478 8.26 1.44 11.57
C GLY A 478 8.81 1.59 12.99
N GLN A 479 9.47 2.71 13.30
CA GLN A 479 9.92 3.02 14.65
C GLN A 479 8.76 3.16 15.65
N GLU A 480 7.67 3.81 15.26
CA GLU A 480 6.52 3.98 16.14
C GLU A 480 5.78 2.67 16.40
N MET A 481 5.78 1.76 15.41
CA MET A 481 5.21 0.43 15.50
C MET A 481 5.93 -0.51 16.49
N ILE A 482 7.12 -0.16 17.00
CA ILE A 482 7.79 -0.89 18.09
C ILE A 482 6.86 -1.04 19.30
N SER A 483 5.98 -0.07 19.55
CA SER A 483 5.01 -0.15 20.64
C SER A 483 4.10 -1.39 20.57
N TYR A 484 3.78 -1.89 19.37
CA TYR A 484 3.03 -3.15 19.22
C TYR A 484 3.76 -4.38 19.77
N ASN A 485 5.08 -4.30 20.01
CA ASN A 485 5.80 -5.36 20.68
C ASN A 485 5.25 -5.65 22.09
N TYR A 486 4.71 -4.63 22.74
CA TYR A 486 4.28 -4.66 24.13
C TYR A 486 2.76 -4.63 24.29
N GLU A 487 2.03 -4.10 23.31
CA GLU A 487 0.56 -4.05 23.34
C GLU A 487 -0.10 -5.33 22.81
N SER A 488 0.45 -5.94 21.75
CA SER A 488 -0.20 -7.08 21.10
C SER A 488 -0.01 -8.40 21.87
N LYS A 489 -1.09 -9.18 22.00
CA LYS A 489 -1.12 -10.44 22.78
C LYS A 489 -0.10 -11.47 22.28
N ILE A 490 0.00 -11.67 20.96
CA ILE A 490 0.92 -12.64 20.35
C ILE A 490 2.37 -12.21 20.56
N SER A 491 2.65 -10.91 20.35
CA SER A 491 4.00 -10.39 20.57
C SER A 491 4.43 -10.54 22.03
N ARG A 492 3.59 -10.15 23.00
CA ARG A 492 3.93 -10.18 24.44
C ARG A 492 4.44 -11.56 24.90
N ASN A 493 3.87 -12.64 24.36
CA ASN A 493 4.29 -14.01 24.68
C ASN A 493 5.73 -14.34 24.26
N ASN A 494 6.31 -13.56 23.35
CA ASN A 494 7.62 -13.79 22.75
C ASN A 494 8.69 -12.78 23.18
N LEU A 495 8.41 -12.00 24.24
CA LEU A 495 9.38 -11.07 24.84
C LEU A 495 10.57 -11.81 25.49
N GLY A 496 11.72 -11.15 25.46
CA GLY A 496 12.96 -11.56 26.15
C GLY A 496 14.05 -12.14 25.24
N SER A 497 15.24 -12.29 25.80
CA SER A 497 16.49 -12.63 25.12
C SER A 497 16.59 -14.03 24.51
N ARG A 498 15.74 -14.98 24.91
CA ARG A 498 15.75 -16.35 24.40
C ARG A 498 14.59 -16.60 23.44
N PHE A 499 14.85 -17.37 22.39
CA PHE A 499 13.76 -17.92 21.57
C PHE A 499 12.94 -18.90 22.41
N LYS A 500 11.61 -18.84 22.27
CA LYS A 500 10.72 -19.76 22.99
C LYS A 500 10.79 -21.14 22.31
N LYS A 501 10.63 -22.22 23.09
CA LYS A 501 10.63 -23.61 22.58
C LYS A 501 9.70 -23.79 21.35
N LYS A 502 8.52 -23.16 21.39
CA LYS A 502 7.52 -23.19 20.30
C LYS A 502 8.00 -22.59 18.97
N ILE A 503 9.04 -21.75 18.96
CA ILE A 503 9.57 -21.11 17.75
C ILE A 503 10.70 -21.94 17.12
N PHE A 504 11.36 -22.83 17.88
CA PHE A 504 12.46 -23.64 17.34
C PHE A 504 12.09 -24.48 16.12
N PRO A 505 10.91 -25.14 16.06
CA PRO A 505 10.49 -25.87 14.86
C PRO A 505 10.43 -24.98 13.61
N LEU A 506 10.05 -23.70 13.76
CA LEU A 506 10.03 -22.74 12.65
C LEU A 506 11.45 -22.39 12.19
N ILE A 507 12.36 -22.19 13.15
CA ILE A 507 13.78 -21.87 12.87
C ILE A 507 14.48 -23.05 12.21
N SER A 508 14.38 -24.25 12.80
CA SER A 508 15.02 -25.45 12.24
C SER A 508 14.36 -25.86 10.92
N GLY A 509 13.03 -25.74 10.85
CA GLY A 509 12.26 -26.03 9.65
C GLY A 509 12.69 -25.17 8.46
N SER A 510 12.93 -23.87 8.65
CA SER A 510 13.38 -23.02 7.54
C SER A 510 14.73 -23.42 6.97
N TRP A 511 15.68 -23.87 7.81
CA TRP A 511 16.96 -24.41 7.36
C TRP A 511 16.82 -25.76 6.63
N VAL A 512 16.01 -26.67 7.17
CA VAL A 512 15.78 -27.99 6.58
C VAL A 512 15.09 -27.86 5.21
N ILE A 513 14.05 -27.03 5.12
CA ILE A 513 13.33 -26.79 3.86
C ILE A 513 14.27 -26.16 2.83
N LEU A 514 15.07 -25.15 3.22
CA LEU A 514 16.06 -24.54 2.32
C LEU A 514 17.01 -25.61 1.76
N ALA A 515 17.55 -26.49 2.60
CA ALA A 515 18.46 -27.56 2.17
C ALA A 515 17.78 -28.55 1.20
N ILE A 516 16.57 -29.02 1.52
CA ILE A 516 15.80 -29.95 0.68
C ILE A 516 15.54 -29.31 -0.69
N VAL A 517 15.06 -28.07 -0.70
CA VAL A 517 14.70 -27.35 -1.92
C VAL A 517 15.93 -27.09 -2.79
N SER A 518 17.07 -26.72 -2.19
CA SER A 518 18.33 -26.55 -2.93
C SER A 518 18.81 -27.85 -3.59
N VAL A 519 18.65 -28.99 -2.91
CA VAL A 519 18.99 -30.32 -3.49
C VAL A 519 18.05 -30.66 -4.65
N ILE A 520 16.74 -30.43 -4.51
CA ILE A 520 15.76 -30.68 -5.57
C ILE A 520 16.07 -29.81 -6.81
N SER A 521 16.34 -28.52 -6.61
CA SER A 521 16.71 -27.60 -7.70
C SER A 521 17.99 -28.05 -8.42
N PHE A 522 19.01 -28.52 -7.69
CA PHE A 522 20.23 -29.06 -8.31
C PHE A 522 19.95 -30.26 -9.23
N TYR A 523 19.10 -31.19 -8.81
CA TYR A 523 18.70 -32.32 -9.65
C TYR A 523 17.82 -31.90 -10.82
N TYR A 524 16.93 -30.93 -10.63
CA TYR A 524 16.11 -30.35 -11.69
C TYR A 524 16.98 -29.74 -12.80
N SER A 525 17.91 -28.86 -12.46
CA SER A 525 18.81 -28.22 -13.43
C SER A 525 19.71 -29.20 -14.19
N ARG A 526 20.03 -30.35 -13.58
CA ARG A 526 20.86 -31.37 -14.23
C ARG A 526 20.07 -32.31 -15.14
N SER A 527 18.85 -32.66 -14.74
CA SER A 527 18.04 -33.68 -15.43
C SER A 527 17.02 -33.10 -16.41
N GLY A 528 16.65 -31.82 -16.25
CA GLY A 528 15.54 -31.21 -16.98
C GLY A 528 14.18 -31.88 -16.72
N ASN A 529 14.08 -32.77 -15.71
CA ASN A 529 12.89 -33.57 -15.49
C ASN A 529 11.76 -32.69 -14.90
N PRO A 530 10.63 -32.50 -15.60
CA PRO A 530 9.53 -31.67 -15.12
C PRO A 530 8.91 -32.19 -13.82
N GLY A 531 9.07 -33.48 -13.47
CA GLY A 531 8.59 -34.05 -12.21
C GLY A 531 9.30 -33.54 -10.95
N LEU A 532 10.41 -32.80 -11.09
CA LEU A 532 11.13 -32.13 -10.00
C LEU A 532 10.82 -30.63 -9.92
N SER A 533 9.94 -30.13 -10.78
CA SER A 533 9.42 -28.75 -10.77
C SER A 533 8.07 -28.69 -10.08
N ILE A 534 7.74 -27.53 -9.49
CA ILE A 534 6.41 -27.24 -8.96
C ILE A 534 5.60 -26.63 -10.10
N TYR A 535 4.87 -27.47 -10.84
CA TYR A 535 4.07 -27.06 -12.01
C TYR A 535 4.84 -26.25 -13.07
N GLY A 536 6.12 -26.58 -13.30
CA GLY A 536 7.01 -25.89 -14.23
C GLY A 536 7.97 -24.88 -13.57
N ILE A 537 7.76 -24.55 -12.29
CA ILE A 537 8.59 -23.61 -11.55
C ILE A 537 9.69 -24.36 -10.78
N ASP A 538 10.93 -23.89 -10.84
CA ASP A 538 12.02 -24.46 -10.03
C ASP A 538 11.69 -24.31 -8.52
N ALA A 539 11.86 -25.40 -7.76
CA ALA A 539 11.49 -25.46 -6.35
C ALA A 539 12.20 -24.39 -5.50
N SER A 540 13.46 -24.04 -5.82
CA SER A 540 14.24 -23.01 -5.13
C SER A 540 13.73 -21.61 -5.42
N VAL A 541 13.38 -21.34 -6.68
CA VAL A 541 12.77 -20.07 -7.10
C VAL A 541 11.43 -19.89 -6.39
N PHE A 542 10.57 -20.91 -6.42
CA PHE A 542 9.29 -20.88 -5.72
C PHE A 542 9.46 -20.65 -4.22
N PHE A 543 10.36 -21.40 -3.56
CA PHE A 543 10.62 -21.23 -2.13
C PHE A 543 11.12 -19.83 -1.79
N SER A 544 12.00 -19.27 -2.62
CA SER A 544 12.54 -17.93 -2.43
C SER A 544 11.46 -16.87 -2.56
N PHE A 545 10.65 -16.92 -3.62
CA PHE A 545 9.55 -15.97 -3.83
C PHE A 545 8.50 -16.11 -2.74
N PHE A 546 8.15 -17.34 -2.37
CA PHE A 546 7.24 -17.60 -1.26
C PHE A 546 7.75 -17.03 0.06
N THR A 547 9.02 -17.27 0.40
CA THR A 547 9.57 -16.92 1.71
C THR A 547 9.89 -15.43 1.82
N TRP A 548 10.54 -14.85 0.80
CA TRP A 548 11.09 -13.49 0.85
C TRP A 548 10.19 -12.43 0.23
N ASN A 549 9.34 -12.80 -0.73
CA ASN A 549 8.53 -11.84 -1.48
C ASN A 549 7.02 -11.96 -1.19
N PHE A 550 6.56 -13.08 -0.62
CA PHE A 550 5.18 -13.24 -0.17
C PHE A 550 5.06 -13.24 1.36
N LEU A 551 5.64 -14.25 2.02
CA LEU A 551 5.53 -14.44 3.47
C LEU A 551 6.14 -13.29 4.26
N TRP A 552 7.25 -12.72 3.77
CA TRP A 552 7.89 -11.56 4.40
C TRP A 552 6.94 -10.36 4.52
N TYR A 553 6.21 -10.04 3.44
CA TYR A 553 5.26 -8.93 3.42
C TYR A 553 4.00 -9.24 4.24
N ILE A 554 3.52 -10.48 4.25
CA ILE A 554 2.46 -10.89 5.19
C ILE A 554 2.87 -10.59 6.63
N PHE A 555 4.10 -10.91 7.00
CA PHE A 555 4.63 -10.58 8.32
C PHE A 555 4.78 -9.06 8.54
N PHE A 556 5.17 -8.30 7.52
CA PHE A 556 5.24 -6.83 7.59
C PHE A 556 3.87 -6.20 7.87
N ILE A 557 2.85 -6.57 7.10
CA ILE A 557 1.47 -6.08 7.26
C ILE A 557 0.91 -6.50 8.62
N SER A 558 1.29 -7.69 9.10
CA SER A 558 0.83 -8.26 10.37
C SER A 558 1.51 -7.68 11.62
N ILE A 559 2.45 -6.72 11.51
CA ILE A 559 3.13 -6.08 12.66
C ILE A 559 2.17 -5.63 13.77
N PRO A 560 0.98 -5.05 13.51
CA PRO A 560 0.03 -4.67 14.56
C PRO A 560 -0.38 -5.83 15.50
N PHE A 561 -0.26 -7.08 15.05
CA PHE A 561 -0.59 -8.27 15.82
C PHE A 561 0.63 -9.04 16.33
N ILE A 562 1.69 -9.13 15.52
CA ILE A 562 2.86 -9.99 15.82
C ILE A 562 4.03 -9.22 16.43
N GLY A 563 3.99 -7.90 16.42
CA GLY A 563 5.07 -7.02 16.85
C GLY A 563 6.06 -6.68 15.74
N MET A 564 6.91 -5.71 16.03
CA MET A 564 7.90 -5.15 15.12
C MET A 564 9.06 -6.13 14.85
N SER A 565 9.67 -6.00 13.67
CA SER A 565 10.82 -6.80 13.25
C SER A 565 10.60 -8.33 13.36
N PRO A 566 9.51 -8.87 12.79
CA PRO A 566 9.13 -10.28 12.97
C PRO A 566 10.21 -11.26 12.53
N CYS A 567 10.89 -11.04 11.40
CA CYS A 567 11.98 -11.91 10.96
C CYS A 567 13.14 -11.99 11.96
N ARG A 568 13.43 -10.89 12.64
CA ARG A 568 14.50 -10.81 13.66
C ARG A 568 14.06 -11.42 14.99
N ARG A 569 12.79 -11.23 15.35
CA ARG A 569 12.17 -11.66 16.61
C ARG A 569 11.87 -13.15 16.66
N TYR A 570 11.33 -13.69 15.57
CA TYR A 570 10.95 -15.10 15.43
C TYR A 570 12.05 -15.95 14.79
N GLY A 571 13.06 -15.33 14.17
CA GLY A 571 14.23 -16.06 13.67
C GLY A 571 13.94 -16.95 12.46
N TRP A 572 12.89 -16.68 11.68
CA TRP A 572 12.61 -17.46 10.47
C TRP A 572 13.56 -17.09 9.30
N CYS A 573 14.19 -15.91 9.36
CA CYS A 573 15.26 -15.51 8.44
C CYS A 573 16.55 -16.29 8.74
N THR A 574 16.93 -17.19 7.84
CA THR A 574 18.09 -18.10 7.95
C THR A 574 19.39 -17.32 8.17
N THR A 575 19.71 -16.34 7.31
CA THR A 575 20.89 -15.48 7.47
C THR A 575 20.88 -14.74 8.81
N GLY A 576 19.72 -14.24 9.22
CA GLY A 576 19.55 -13.56 10.50
C GLY A 576 19.87 -14.48 11.70
N THR A 577 19.47 -15.75 11.63
CA THR A 577 19.80 -16.74 12.66
C THR A 577 21.25 -17.19 12.63
N PHE A 578 21.85 -17.33 11.45
CA PHE A 578 23.27 -17.62 11.26
C PHE A 578 24.15 -16.55 11.93
N VAL A 579 23.96 -15.28 11.56
CA VAL A 579 24.69 -14.16 12.14
C VAL A 579 24.37 -14.01 13.64
N GLY A 580 23.13 -14.31 14.05
CA GLY A 580 22.73 -14.33 15.47
C GLY A 580 23.45 -15.39 16.31
N PHE A 581 23.74 -16.56 15.73
CA PHE A 581 24.52 -17.62 16.37
C PHE A 581 25.96 -17.15 16.62
N PHE A 582 26.66 -16.70 15.57
CA PHE A 582 28.04 -16.19 15.69
C PHE A 582 28.14 -14.95 16.58
N SER A 583 27.15 -14.06 16.54
CA SER A 583 27.08 -12.89 17.43
C SER A 583 26.98 -13.28 18.91
N LYS A 584 26.36 -14.42 19.25
CA LYS A 584 26.28 -14.88 20.64
C LYS A 584 27.61 -15.47 21.11
N ILE A 585 28.42 -16.02 20.20
CA ILE A 585 29.74 -16.56 20.50
C ILE A 585 30.78 -15.44 20.58
N GLY A 586 30.74 -14.49 19.65
CA GLY A 586 31.74 -13.43 19.50
C GLY A 586 31.80 -12.36 20.59
N LEU A 587 32.56 -11.31 20.34
CA LEU A 587 32.90 -10.26 21.31
C LEU A 587 31.73 -9.32 21.61
N PHE A 588 30.76 -9.21 20.70
CA PHE A 588 29.70 -8.23 20.80
C PHE A 588 28.78 -8.44 22.01
N LYS A 589 28.58 -7.38 22.78
CA LYS A 589 27.60 -7.29 23.88
C LYS A 589 27.20 -5.83 24.10
N LEU A 590 26.03 -5.62 24.69
CA LEU A 590 25.68 -4.32 25.26
C LEU A 590 26.25 -4.27 26.68
N LYS A 591 27.05 -3.27 27.01
CA LYS A 591 27.63 -3.11 28.36
C LYS A 591 27.07 -1.83 28.98
N VAL A 592 26.99 -1.81 30.31
CA VAL A 592 26.62 -0.59 31.04
C VAL A 592 27.82 0.00 31.75
N ASN A 593 27.86 1.33 31.86
CA ASN A 593 28.93 2.03 32.59
C ASN A 593 28.82 1.74 34.09
N ASN A 594 27.61 1.88 34.65
CA ASN A 594 27.33 1.59 36.06
C ASN A 594 26.03 0.77 36.21
N PRO A 595 26.09 -0.48 36.72
CA PRO A 595 24.89 -1.27 37.00
C PRO A 595 23.91 -0.61 37.98
N GLN A 596 24.40 0.18 38.95
CA GLN A 596 23.54 0.84 39.94
C GLN A 596 22.62 1.88 39.33
N THR A 597 23.07 2.58 38.28
CA THR A 597 22.21 3.51 37.51
C THR A 597 21.02 2.78 36.86
N CYS A 598 21.19 1.50 36.50
CA CYS A 598 20.08 0.69 35.98
C CYS A 598 19.10 0.24 37.08
N VAL A 599 19.56 0.09 38.33
CA VAL A 599 18.71 -0.24 39.49
C VAL A 599 17.82 0.94 39.83
N THR A 600 18.40 2.15 39.88
CA THR A 600 17.68 3.39 40.25
C THR A 600 16.81 3.95 39.13
N CYS A 601 17.02 3.54 37.88
CA CYS A 601 16.21 3.95 36.74
C CYS A 601 14.75 3.45 36.84
N LYS A 602 13.82 4.36 37.11
CA LYS A 602 12.38 4.06 37.25
C LYS A 602 11.70 3.77 35.90
N THR A 603 12.08 4.49 34.84
CA THR A 603 11.34 4.46 33.56
C THR A 603 11.68 3.23 32.70
N LYS A 604 12.95 2.82 32.67
CA LYS A 604 13.48 1.70 31.88
C LYS A 604 13.08 1.77 30.40
N ASP A 605 13.11 2.98 29.83
CA ASP A 605 12.66 3.26 28.45
C ASP A 605 13.42 2.46 27.38
N CYS A 606 14.65 2.05 27.69
CA CYS A 606 15.47 1.17 26.85
C CYS A 606 14.78 -0.15 26.48
N VAL A 607 13.86 -0.65 27.33
CA VAL A 607 13.03 -1.82 27.02
C VAL A 607 12.04 -1.46 25.93
N LYS A 608 11.21 -0.44 26.13
CA LYS A 608 10.13 -0.06 25.20
C LYS A 608 10.68 0.36 23.82
N ALA A 609 11.90 0.86 23.76
CA ALA A 609 12.58 1.22 22.51
C ALA A 609 13.18 0.01 21.74
N CYS A 610 13.17 -1.19 22.31
CA CYS A 610 13.78 -2.36 21.69
C CYS A 610 12.91 -2.95 20.56
N GLU A 611 13.41 -2.86 19.33
CA GLU A 611 12.74 -3.34 18.10
C GLU A 611 12.35 -4.83 18.14
N VAL A 612 13.13 -5.66 18.84
CA VAL A 612 12.90 -7.12 18.93
C VAL A 612 12.34 -7.57 20.28
N GLY A 613 11.96 -6.63 21.15
CA GLY A 613 11.23 -6.93 22.39
C GLY A 613 12.06 -7.60 23.50
N LEU A 614 13.30 -7.15 23.74
CA LEU A 614 14.20 -7.71 24.75
C LEU A 614 13.88 -7.18 26.15
N ALA A 615 12.77 -7.65 26.73
CA ALA A 615 12.26 -7.17 28.01
C ALA A 615 13.19 -7.43 29.22
N ASP A 616 14.10 -8.39 29.12
CA ASP A 616 15.04 -8.76 30.18
C ASP A 616 16.36 -7.97 30.15
N LEU A 617 16.48 -6.96 29.27
CA LEU A 617 17.64 -6.05 29.20
C LEU A 617 18.05 -5.50 30.58
N PRO A 618 17.17 -4.85 31.37
CA PRO A 618 17.56 -4.26 32.65
C PRO A 618 18.03 -5.31 33.66
N GLY A 619 17.36 -6.46 33.71
CA GLY A 619 17.71 -7.54 34.63
C GLY A 619 19.11 -8.11 34.37
N GLN A 620 19.52 -8.22 33.09
CA GLN A 620 20.88 -8.66 32.75
C GLN A 620 21.92 -7.57 33.01
N PHE A 621 21.61 -6.29 32.75
CA PHE A 621 22.52 -5.20 33.08
C PHE A 621 22.79 -5.11 34.59
N ILE A 622 21.76 -5.27 35.42
CA ILE A 622 21.91 -5.25 36.88
C ILE A 622 22.72 -6.45 37.38
N SER A 623 22.43 -7.67 36.88
CA SER A 623 23.07 -8.89 37.38
C SER A 623 24.48 -9.13 36.85
N LYS A 624 24.78 -8.73 35.61
CA LYS A 624 26.04 -9.08 34.93
C LYS A 624 26.85 -7.87 34.48
N GLY A 625 26.29 -6.66 34.52
CA GLY A 625 26.90 -5.47 33.91
C GLY A 625 26.90 -5.48 32.37
N PHE A 626 26.35 -6.52 31.73
CA PHE A 626 26.24 -6.61 30.28
C PHE A 626 25.06 -7.49 29.85
N PHE A 627 24.60 -7.28 28.62
CA PHE A 627 23.55 -8.04 27.96
C PHE A 627 24.09 -8.67 26.67
N LYS A 628 23.84 -9.97 26.49
CA LYS A 628 24.24 -10.72 25.30
C LYS A 628 23.14 -11.69 24.89
N SER A 629 22.73 -11.63 23.61
CA SER A 629 21.64 -12.45 23.08
C SER A 629 21.76 -12.61 21.57
N SER A 630 21.41 -13.79 21.04
CA SER A 630 21.29 -14.06 19.60
C SER A 630 20.12 -13.30 18.94
N LYS A 631 19.15 -12.82 19.73
CA LYS A 631 18.06 -11.96 19.25
C LYS A 631 18.49 -10.49 19.12
N CYS A 632 19.54 -10.06 19.83
CA CYS A 632 19.98 -8.67 19.79
C CYS A 632 20.51 -8.33 18.39
N VAL A 633 19.83 -7.42 17.70
CA VAL A 633 20.26 -6.94 16.38
C VAL A 633 21.16 -5.72 16.43
N GLY A 634 21.45 -5.21 17.64
CA GLY A 634 22.32 -4.05 17.83
C GLY A 634 21.82 -2.78 17.13
N SER A 635 20.50 -2.55 17.06
CA SER A 635 19.94 -1.38 16.39
C SER A 635 20.24 -0.06 17.11
N GLY A 636 20.62 -0.12 18.39
CA GLY A 636 21.01 1.04 19.19
C GLY A 636 19.84 1.87 19.73
N SER A 637 18.59 1.53 19.41
CA SER A 637 17.41 2.24 19.91
C SER A 637 17.32 2.26 21.45
N CYS A 638 17.84 1.21 22.11
CA CYS A 638 17.92 1.15 23.58
C CYS A 638 19.00 2.09 24.18
N ILE A 639 20.06 2.38 23.44
CA ILE A 639 21.12 3.33 23.85
C ILE A 639 20.54 4.74 23.78
N GLN A 640 19.94 5.10 22.65
CA GLN A 640 19.31 6.41 22.46
C GLN A 640 18.17 6.69 23.45
N ALA A 641 17.42 5.67 23.84
CA ALA A 641 16.32 5.81 24.79
C ALA A 641 16.78 5.81 26.26
N CYS A 642 18.06 5.60 26.56
CA CYS A 642 18.54 5.60 27.94
C CYS A 642 18.66 7.04 28.46
N PRO A 643 17.91 7.44 29.50
CA PRO A 643 17.94 8.82 30.00
C PRO A 643 19.28 9.21 30.67
N TYR A 644 20.11 8.22 31.01
CA TYR A 644 21.38 8.40 31.71
C TYR A 644 22.61 8.12 30.84
N ASP A 645 22.43 7.87 29.53
CA ASP A 645 23.51 7.47 28.61
C ASP A 645 24.40 6.34 29.16
N ASN A 646 23.78 5.38 29.86
CA ASN A 646 24.50 4.37 30.63
C ASN A 646 24.80 3.09 29.82
N ILE A 647 24.28 2.96 28.60
CA ILE A 647 24.38 1.74 27.78
C ILE A 647 25.26 2.05 26.57
N PHE A 648 26.25 1.20 26.27
CA PHE A 648 27.08 1.35 25.09
C PHE A 648 27.32 0.01 24.38
N PHE A 649 27.73 0.09 23.12
CA PHE A 649 28.16 -1.08 22.36
C PHE A 649 29.58 -1.49 22.77
N TYR A 650 29.73 -2.72 23.22
CA TYR A 650 31.04 -3.35 23.39
C TYR A 650 31.28 -4.30 22.21
N ASP A 651 32.31 -3.98 21.42
CA ASP A 651 32.72 -4.70 20.21
C ASP A 651 34.25 -4.73 20.11
N ILE A 652 34.79 -5.22 18.98
CA ILE A 652 36.25 -5.29 18.76
C ILE A 652 36.99 -3.96 19.00
N ARG A 653 36.36 -2.81 18.72
CA ARG A 653 37.00 -1.50 18.89
C ARG A 653 37.28 -1.22 20.36
N ASN A 654 36.35 -1.63 21.23
CA ASN A 654 36.48 -1.48 22.67
C ASN A 654 37.50 -2.47 23.24
N TYR A 655 37.44 -3.72 22.80
CA TYR A 655 38.40 -4.75 23.19
C TYR A 655 39.84 -4.35 22.84
N LEU A 656 40.08 -3.83 21.62
CA LEU A 656 41.40 -3.33 21.22
C LEU A 656 41.84 -2.13 22.06
N ARG A 657 40.95 -1.18 22.36
CA ARG A 657 41.26 -0.03 23.24
C ARG A 657 41.63 -0.45 24.66
N GLU A 658 41.01 -1.50 25.19
CA GLU A 658 41.32 -2.06 26.52
C GLU A 658 42.64 -2.86 26.54
N LYS A 659 43.11 -3.35 25.38
CA LYS A 659 44.34 -4.14 25.23
C LYS A 659 45.58 -3.31 24.86
N ILE A 660 45.37 -2.18 24.19
CA ILE A 660 46.43 -1.26 23.75
C ILE A 660 46.77 -0.24 24.85
N LYS A 661 45.83 0.01 25.77
CA LYS A 661 46.12 0.64 27.06
C LYS A 661 46.69 -0.39 28.02
#